data_AF-A0A1F8PQ09-F1
#
_entry.id   AF-A0A1F8PQ09-F1
#
_cell.length_a   1.000
_cell.length_b   1.000
_cell.length_c   1.000
_cell.angle_alpha   90.00
_cell.angle_beta   90.00
_cell.angle_gamma   90.00
#
_symmetry.space_group_name_H-M   'P 1'
#
loop_
_entity.id
_entity.type
_entity.pdbx_description
1 polymer ?
#
loop_
_entity_poly.entity_id
_entity_poly.type
_entity_poly.pdbx_seq_one_letter_code
_entity_poly.pdbx_strand_id
1 'polypeptide(L)'
;MTLDLNILTIHRIKGQESTSMPGLVAVAPPRKAARGREQDRLLVYVLLTGNATFSVSDYKKIAADAAAVFFQSAGTVTSALRAGAGSVNQVLLERNQLSTGSGQHVTGYLAMACLRGEACTILMSGPIHLFWQGAAGTRHIHEPDLSGKGLGLGQSTIFHFSQAVLQSGEMLVVCGRLPSAWQSAFTGSNPSSLEATRRRLLTMTGEDLNAVLVQVSDGTGQINIIHSLDGQNSYAPTPGSGPQAVAPAEVDVSVPETQFQIVDAATAQPTTIDPPSAYAIPPDVPFESKVPAEPMARFKVGAEAGPREFPPSIPRAGSPPKTNLPPPLPPLDSASVVERSTPLKDDESAHSPVNNHQNPRQAAIVRTTALKILEGVRSWRQISMRLGTGLQNFLPRLLPGTDATQPFVPTPSMMVLFAILIPILVVTAAFTVYSRYGRSIQYETSMAQALEASRQARALTDPVEQRKAWEAVMLNLEQAESFRKTAETEQLKQEAGTSLDGLLGILRLQFTPAFSSPLGIDISRMAASETDLFLLDAANGQVLHADHTEGHGFRMDTGFNCAPGNYGGYSVGPLVDIIALPGLQSLKATVLGVDAFGNLLYCEPGQVAQAIPLPPPDTNWGRVTAFTLDAGNLFVLDAPFRAVWVFPGTDDAFIDRPYFFFGDYTPEKQDVIDLAVTGDDLYMLHADGHLSTCSYSRIEAVPTRCQDPAPFINPFPASQDEDIFSQANFTQMFFTAPPDQSILLLDADSQAVYRLTPRSLELQNQLRPTTGSSNPVPGGPVGAMAVSPNHVLYISVRGQIYFATGMP
;
A
#
# COMPACT_ATOMS: atom_id res chain seq x y z
N MET A 1 35.28 25.44 -22.46
CA MET A 1 36.05 26.46 -21.72
C MET A 1 36.02 26.12 -20.24
N THR A 2 36.66 26.92 -19.39
CA THR A 2 36.51 26.83 -17.92
C THR A 2 35.54 27.89 -17.45
N LEU A 3 34.60 27.52 -16.57
CA LEU A 3 33.56 28.41 -16.07
C LEU A 3 33.85 28.82 -14.63
N ASP A 4 33.81 30.12 -14.31
CA ASP A 4 33.84 30.62 -12.93
C ASP A 4 32.44 30.56 -12.31
N LEU A 5 32.38 30.35 -10.99
CA LEU A 5 31.14 30.26 -10.21
C LEU A 5 31.03 31.45 -9.25
N ASN A 6 30.03 32.31 -9.46
CA ASN A 6 29.76 33.47 -8.62
C ASN A 6 28.54 33.21 -7.73
N ILE A 7 28.77 33.04 -6.44
CA ILE A 7 27.82 32.47 -5.47
C ILE A 7 27.35 33.55 -4.51
N LEU A 8 26.04 33.63 -4.24
CA LEU A 8 25.47 34.54 -3.26
C LEU A 8 24.38 33.87 -2.44
N THR A 9 24.31 34.18 -1.14
CA THR A 9 23.35 33.62 -0.20
C THR A 9 22.13 34.52 0.02
N ILE A 10 20.94 33.93 -0.04
CA ILE A 10 19.74 34.46 0.62
C ILE A 10 19.59 33.71 1.94
N HIS A 11 19.84 34.40 3.06
CA HIS A 11 19.62 33.86 4.40
C HIS A 11 18.90 34.90 5.25
N ARG A 12 17.65 34.63 5.62
CA ARG A 12 16.80 35.48 6.47
C ARG A 12 16.13 34.64 7.55
N ILE A 13 16.27 35.04 8.81
CA ILE A 13 15.62 34.38 9.96
C ILE A 13 14.96 35.45 10.83
N LYS A 14 13.67 35.27 11.14
CA LYS A 14 12.82 36.22 11.88
C LYS A 14 12.93 37.67 11.37
N GLY A 15 12.96 37.82 10.04
CA GLY A 15 13.11 39.11 9.36
C GLY A 15 14.53 39.69 9.32
N GLN A 16 15.51 39.11 10.03
CA GLN A 16 16.91 39.56 9.96
C GLN A 16 17.67 38.83 8.84
N GLU A 17 18.31 39.57 7.96
CA GLU A 17 19.17 39.03 6.89
C GLU A 17 20.61 38.80 7.36
N SER A 18 21.28 37.80 6.77
CA SER A 18 22.67 37.46 7.04
C SER A 18 23.43 37.07 5.77
N THR A 19 24.69 37.49 5.68
CA THR A 19 25.64 37.07 4.63
C THR A 19 26.42 35.79 4.98
N SER A 20 26.16 35.20 6.15
CA SER A 20 26.75 33.93 6.59
C SER A 20 25.69 32.83 6.58
N MET A 21 25.79 31.91 5.62
CA MET A 21 25.01 30.66 5.60
C MET A 21 25.88 29.52 6.15
N PRO A 22 25.57 28.93 7.33
CA PRO A 22 26.43 27.92 7.94
C PRO A 22 26.53 26.61 7.14
N GLY A 23 25.45 26.19 6.49
CA GLY A 23 25.39 24.95 5.70
C GLY A 23 25.94 25.05 4.27
N LEU A 24 26.61 26.14 3.90
CA LEU A 24 27.13 26.35 2.55
C LEU A 24 28.66 26.24 2.51
N VAL A 25 29.16 25.35 1.66
CA VAL A 25 30.59 25.21 1.34
C VAL A 25 30.74 25.15 -0.18
N ALA A 26 31.67 25.93 -0.74
CA ALA A 26 32.00 25.90 -2.16
C ALA A 26 33.53 25.92 -2.31
N VAL A 27 34.09 24.89 -2.95
CA VAL A 27 35.54 24.60 -2.87
C VAL A 27 36.12 24.06 -4.17
N ALA A 28 37.33 24.54 -4.48
CA ALA A 28 38.22 24.00 -5.50
C ALA A 28 38.97 22.76 -4.96
N PRO A 29 39.54 21.89 -5.82
CA PRO A 29 40.10 20.63 -5.37
C PRO A 29 41.36 20.84 -4.52
N PRO A 30 41.49 20.14 -3.37
CA PRO A 30 42.64 20.30 -2.47
C PRO A 30 43.92 19.67 -3.04
N ARG A 31 45.09 20.13 -2.55
CA ARG A 31 46.42 19.61 -2.95
C ARG A 31 46.64 18.10 -2.74
N LYS A 32 45.77 17.44 -2.00
CA LYS A 32 45.76 15.98 -1.75
C LYS A 32 44.38 15.37 -2.06
N ALA A 33 43.76 15.78 -3.17
CA ALA A 33 42.56 15.12 -3.66
C ALA A 33 42.87 13.69 -4.15
N ALA A 34 41.87 12.81 -4.12
CA ALA A 34 41.98 11.46 -4.66
C ALA A 34 42.12 11.47 -6.19
N ARG A 35 42.70 10.39 -6.75
CA ARG A 35 42.95 10.28 -8.19
C ARG A 35 41.67 10.46 -9.00
N GLY A 36 41.68 11.39 -9.94
CA GLY A 36 40.51 11.75 -10.77
C GLY A 36 39.61 12.84 -10.18
N ARG A 37 40.02 13.52 -9.10
CA ARG A 37 39.33 14.68 -8.48
C ARG A 37 40.04 16.01 -8.73
N GLU A 38 41.19 16.01 -9.42
CA GLU A 38 42.11 17.14 -9.53
C GLU A 38 41.53 18.34 -10.34
N GLN A 39 40.39 18.13 -10.99
CA GLN A 39 39.64 19.13 -11.75
C GLN A 39 38.19 19.31 -11.26
N ASP A 40 37.77 18.58 -10.21
CA ASP A 40 36.41 18.65 -9.69
C ASP A 40 36.26 19.85 -8.77
N ARG A 41 35.20 20.64 -8.97
CA ARG A 41 34.84 21.78 -8.12
C ARG A 41 33.48 21.51 -7.50
N LEU A 42 33.37 21.64 -6.19
CA LEU A 42 32.22 21.15 -5.43
C LEU A 42 31.50 22.29 -4.72
N LEU A 43 30.19 22.33 -4.90
CA LEU A 43 29.23 23.06 -4.10
C LEU A 43 28.50 22.07 -3.17
N VAL A 44 28.43 22.38 -1.89
CA VAL A 44 27.67 21.64 -0.87
C VAL A 44 26.73 22.62 -0.17
N TYR A 45 25.44 22.35 -0.25
CA TYR A 45 24.37 23.08 0.43
C TYR A 45 23.60 22.13 1.34
N VAL A 46 23.66 22.39 2.64
CA VAL A 46 22.94 21.66 3.69
C VAL A 46 21.90 22.58 4.32
N LEU A 47 20.65 22.13 4.42
CA LEU A 47 19.62 22.73 5.26
C LEU A 47 19.24 21.76 6.37
N LEU A 48 19.69 22.04 7.59
CA LEU A 48 19.26 21.30 8.78
C LEU A 48 17.87 21.78 9.23
N THR A 49 16.97 20.82 9.48
CA THR A 49 15.59 21.00 9.93
C THR A 49 15.28 20.03 11.07
N GLY A 50 14.10 20.11 11.68
CA GLY A 50 13.72 19.32 12.87
C GLY A 50 13.50 20.21 14.10
N ASN A 51 13.50 19.61 15.29
CA ASN A 51 13.28 20.33 16.55
C ASN A 51 14.54 20.48 17.42
N ALA A 52 15.58 19.66 17.22
CA ALA A 52 16.80 19.75 18.01
C ALA A 52 17.67 20.95 17.60
N THR A 53 18.35 21.56 18.58
CA THR A 53 19.28 22.65 18.33
C THR A 53 20.60 22.17 17.73
N PHE A 54 21.26 23.05 16.96
CA PHE A 54 22.56 22.83 16.33
C PHE A 54 23.45 24.06 16.54
N SER A 55 24.75 23.86 16.80
CA SER A 55 25.69 24.98 16.84
C SER A 55 26.09 25.41 15.43
N VAL A 56 26.41 26.70 15.25
CA VAL A 56 26.89 27.24 13.96
C VAL A 56 28.21 26.59 13.55
N SER A 57 29.04 26.18 14.50
CA SER A 57 30.28 25.42 14.30
C SER A 57 30.01 24.02 13.75
N ASP A 58 29.10 23.24 14.37
CA ASP A 58 28.82 21.87 13.94
C ASP A 58 28.15 21.84 12.56
N TYR A 59 27.26 22.80 12.29
CA TYR A 59 26.59 22.97 11.00
C TYR A 59 27.61 23.27 9.88
N LYS A 60 28.55 24.18 10.11
CA LYS A 60 29.68 24.44 9.19
C LYS A 60 30.57 23.20 9.02
N LYS A 61 30.82 22.46 10.10
CA LYS A 61 31.64 21.26 10.08
C LYS A 61 31.01 20.17 9.21
N ILE A 62 29.72 19.89 9.33
CA ILE A 62 29.01 18.88 8.52
C ILE A 62 29.17 19.15 7.01
N ALA A 63 28.98 20.40 6.58
CA ALA A 63 29.13 20.76 5.16
C ALA A 63 30.60 20.69 4.68
N ALA A 64 31.58 20.97 5.55
CA ALA A 64 33.00 20.88 5.25
C ALA A 64 33.51 19.42 5.23
N ASP A 65 33.08 18.59 6.18
CA ASP A 65 33.43 17.17 6.27
C ASP A 65 32.87 16.42 5.04
N ALA A 66 31.64 16.72 4.61
CA ALA A 66 31.05 16.17 3.38
C ALA A 66 31.86 16.49 2.12
N ALA A 67 32.38 17.73 2.02
CA ALA A 67 33.27 18.12 0.93
C ALA A 67 34.63 17.42 1.01
N ALA A 68 35.18 17.26 2.22
CA ALA A 68 36.43 16.53 2.44
C ALA A 68 36.32 15.05 2.05
N VAL A 69 35.21 14.39 2.40
CA VAL A 69 34.90 13.00 2.02
C VAL A 69 34.74 12.86 0.51
N PHE A 70 34.04 13.79 -0.16
CA PHE A 70 33.97 13.81 -1.63
C PHE A 70 35.37 13.84 -2.28
N PHE A 71 36.25 14.74 -1.83
CA PHE A 71 37.60 14.87 -2.40
C PHE A 71 38.55 13.73 -2.04
N GLN A 72 38.30 13.00 -0.96
CA GLN A 72 39.04 11.78 -0.60
C GLN A 72 38.49 10.52 -1.32
N SER A 73 37.28 10.59 -1.88
CA SER A 73 36.63 9.45 -2.54
C SER A 73 37.06 9.29 -4.00
N ALA A 74 37.85 8.25 -4.27
CA ALA A 74 38.17 7.80 -5.62
C ALA A 74 36.93 7.27 -6.38
N GLY A 75 37.07 7.04 -7.69
CA GLY A 75 36.02 6.47 -8.54
C GLY A 75 35.22 7.51 -9.33
N THR A 76 33.93 7.25 -9.57
CA THR A 76 33.07 8.13 -10.38
C THR A 76 32.68 9.39 -9.62
N VAL A 77 32.23 10.44 -10.32
CA VAL A 77 31.68 11.64 -9.65
C VAL A 77 30.46 11.26 -8.80
N THR A 78 29.60 10.37 -9.29
CA THR A 78 28.42 9.89 -8.57
C THR A 78 28.76 9.10 -7.31
N SER A 79 29.79 8.25 -7.30
CA SER A 79 30.19 7.51 -6.09
C SER A 79 30.75 8.43 -5.00
N ALA A 80 31.54 9.45 -5.36
CA ALA A 80 32.03 10.43 -4.40
C ALA A 80 30.94 11.37 -3.88
N LEU A 81 29.95 11.73 -4.71
CA LEU A 81 28.76 12.46 -4.24
C LEU A 81 27.98 11.63 -3.22
N ARG A 82 27.73 10.33 -3.48
CA ARG A 82 27.11 9.42 -2.51
C ARG A 82 27.93 9.31 -1.22
N ALA A 83 29.25 9.24 -1.29
CA ALA A 83 30.11 9.18 -0.11
C ALA A 83 30.02 10.45 0.76
N GLY A 84 30.11 11.65 0.15
CA GLY A 84 29.94 12.92 0.86
C GLY A 84 28.54 13.04 1.49
N ALA A 85 27.49 12.68 0.76
CA ALA A 85 26.12 12.66 1.28
C ALA A 85 25.92 11.63 2.40
N GLY A 86 26.53 10.44 2.29
CA GLY A 86 26.55 9.40 3.31
C GLY A 86 27.19 9.87 4.61
N SER A 87 28.27 10.65 4.56
CA SER A 87 28.87 11.23 5.78
C SER A 87 27.95 12.25 6.48
N VAL A 88 27.15 13.03 5.74
CA VAL A 88 26.11 13.89 6.33
C VAL A 88 25.04 13.04 7.00
N ASN A 89 24.61 11.96 6.35
CA ASN A 89 23.62 11.04 6.91
C ASN A 89 24.10 10.39 8.20
N GLN A 90 25.34 9.88 8.22
CA GLN A 90 25.93 9.23 9.39
C GLN A 90 25.96 10.16 10.60
N VAL A 91 26.51 11.39 10.46
CA VAL A 91 26.63 12.33 11.58
C VAL A 91 25.26 12.76 12.13
N LEU A 92 24.25 12.89 11.27
CA LEU A 92 22.88 13.21 11.71
C LEU A 92 22.16 12.01 12.33
N LEU A 93 22.38 10.80 11.80
CA LEU A 93 21.79 9.57 12.30
C LEU A 93 22.34 9.20 13.68
N GLU A 94 23.67 9.22 13.85
CA GLU A 94 24.32 9.00 15.15
C GLU A 94 23.80 9.98 16.21
N ARG A 95 23.64 11.27 15.84
CA ARG A 95 23.06 12.29 16.71
C ARG A 95 21.60 11.97 17.08
N ASN A 96 20.77 11.59 16.12
CA ASN A 96 19.36 11.27 16.34
C ASN A 96 19.18 9.98 17.17
N GLN A 97 20.07 9.01 17.02
CA GLN A 97 20.13 7.82 17.86
C GLN A 97 20.47 8.19 19.31
N LEU A 98 21.48 9.05 19.52
CA LEU A 98 21.87 9.55 20.85
C LEU A 98 20.79 10.42 21.53
N SER A 99 19.84 11.00 20.78
CA SER A 99 18.71 11.75 21.34
C SER A 99 17.42 10.92 21.50
N THR A 100 17.46 9.61 21.24
CA THR A 100 16.32 8.69 21.43
C THR A 100 15.76 8.79 22.85
N GLY A 101 14.44 8.97 22.98
CA GLY A 101 13.75 9.19 24.27
C GLY A 101 13.55 10.66 24.66
N SER A 102 14.25 11.61 24.03
CA SER A 102 14.05 13.06 24.27
C SER A 102 13.07 13.74 23.30
N GLY A 103 12.58 13.01 22.29
CA GLY A 103 11.78 13.53 21.18
C GLY A 103 12.55 14.47 20.22
N GLN A 104 13.83 14.73 20.47
CA GLN A 104 14.67 15.59 19.65
C GLN A 104 15.21 14.83 18.42
N HIS A 105 15.07 15.42 17.23
CA HIS A 105 15.59 14.92 15.97
C HIS A 105 16.01 16.06 15.04
N VAL A 106 16.88 15.74 14.08
CA VAL A 106 17.35 16.64 13.01
C VAL A 106 17.33 15.92 11.67
N THR A 107 16.72 16.56 10.67
CA THR A 107 16.68 16.08 9.28
C THR A 107 17.46 17.04 8.40
N GLY A 108 18.49 16.55 7.72
CA GLY A 108 19.30 17.35 6.79
C GLY A 108 18.81 17.20 5.35
N TYR A 109 18.39 18.30 4.73
CA TYR A 109 18.20 18.34 3.28
C TYR A 109 19.53 18.76 2.64
N LEU A 110 19.90 18.13 1.52
CA LEU A 110 21.24 18.23 0.93
C LEU A 110 21.15 18.44 -0.57
N ALA A 111 21.91 19.39 -1.09
CA ALA A 111 22.28 19.47 -2.50
C ALA A 111 23.80 19.50 -2.63
N MET A 112 24.36 18.61 -3.45
CA MET A 112 25.79 18.61 -3.80
C MET A 112 25.93 18.71 -5.31
N ALA A 113 26.61 19.73 -5.82
CA ALA A 113 26.87 19.91 -7.25
C ALA A 113 28.37 19.88 -7.53
N CYS A 114 28.81 18.93 -8.35
CA CYS A 114 30.18 18.81 -8.82
C CYS A 114 30.27 19.28 -10.27
N LEU A 115 31.13 20.27 -10.53
CA LEU A 115 31.41 20.82 -11.85
C LEU A 115 32.80 20.40 -12.35
N ARG A 116 32.85 19.69 -13.47
CA ARG A 116 34.07 19.28 -14.19
C ARG A 116 34.06 19.86 -15.59
N GLY A 117 34.89 20.89 -15.83
CA GLY A 117 34.80 21.69 -17.05
C GLY A 117 33.46 22.43 -17.12
N GLU A 118 32.62 22.04 -18.08
CA GLU A 118 31.25 22.52 -18.28
C GLU A 118 30.19 21.53 -17.74
N ALA A 119 30.55 20.27 -17.48
CA ALA A 119 29.62 19.23 -17.05
C ALA A 119 29.34 19.33 -15.54
N CYS A 120 28.07 19.53 -15.18
CA CYS A 120 27.59 19.59 -13.80
C CYS A 120 26.83 18.29 -13.46
N THR A 121 27.26 17.61 -12.39
CA THR A 121 26.54 16.48 -11.78
C THR A 121 26.03 16.89 -10.41
N ILE A 122 24.73 16.75 -10.18
CA ILE A 122 24.03 17.20 -8.97
C ILE A 122 23.41 15.98 -8.27
N LEU A 123 23.64 15.87 -6.96
CA LEU A 123 22.95 14.98 -6.04
C LEU A 123 22.01 15.81 -5.17
N MET A 124 20.78 15.34 -4.96
CA MET A 124 19.82 15.94 -4.03
C MET A 124 19.25 14.89 -3.06
N SER A 125 18.98 15.31 -1.81
CA SER A 125 18.25 14.54 -0.81
C SER A 125 17.39 15.45 0.08
N GLY A 126 16.19 15.02 0.44
CA GLY A 126 15.14 15.89 1.00
C GLY A 126 14.43 16.73 -0.08
N PRO A 127 13.40 17.51 0.28
CA PRO A 127 12.64 18.37 -0.63
C PRO A 127 13.42 19.62 -1.05
N ILE A 128 14.56 19.42 -1.70
CA ILE A 128 15.32 20.47 -2.39
C ILE A 128 14.57 20.86 -3.66
N HIS A 129 14.51 22.17 -3.92
CA HIS A 129 14.14 22.71 -5.23
C HIS A 129 15.37 23.36 -5.86
N LEU A 130 15.66 23.02 -7.12
CA LEU A 130 16.66 23.69 -7.94
C LEU A 130 16.00 24.31 -9.17
N PHE A 131 16.21 25.61 -9.37
CA PHE A 131 15.81 26.32 -10.59
C PHE A 131 17.06 26.63 -11.42
N TRP A 132 17.05 26.23 -12.68
CA TRP A 132 18.09 26.49 -13.67
C TRP A 132 17.53 27.50 -14.67
N GLN A 133 18.10 28.70 -14.74
CA GLN A 133 17.72 29.75 -15.69
C GLN A 133 18.77 29.85 -16.80
N GLY A 134 18.40 29.42 -18.00
CA GLY A 134 19.24 29.44 -19.19
C GLY A 134 18.56 30.11 -20.39
N ALA A 135 19.25 30.13 -21.54
CA ALA A 135 18.73 30.76 -22.76
C ALA A 135 17.46 30.09 -23.32
N ALA A 136 17.20 28.83 -22.96
CA ALA A 136 15.98 28.09 -23.28
C ALA A 136 14.82 28.33 -22.29
N GLY A 137 15.00 29.21 -21.29
CA GLY A 137 14.04 29.48 -20.22
C GLY A 137 14.47 28.86 -18.88
N THR A 138 13.52 28.77 -17.94
CA THR A 138 13.74 28.14 -16.63
C THR A 138 13.36 26.66 -16.65
N ARG A 139 14.29 25.78 -16.29
CA ARG A 139 13.99 24.40 -15.86
C ARG A 139 13.92 24.34 -14.34
N HIS A 140 12.82 23.81 -13.80
CA HIS A 140 12.73 23.42 -12.39
C HIS A 140 13.12 21.95 -12.25
N ILE A 141 13.85 21.60 -11.19
CA ILE A 141 14.24 20.24 -10.83
C ILE A 141 13.89 20.06 -9.36
N HIS A 142 12.93 19.19 -9.08
CA HIS A 142 12.45 18.88 -7.73
C HIS A 142 11.74 17.53 -7.77
N GLU A 143 12.44 16.48 -7.35
CA GLU A 143 11.90 15.12 -7.28
C GLU A 143 11.88 14.70 -5.81
N PRO A 144 10.80 14.98 -5.05
CA PRO A 144 10.78 14.77 -3.60
C PRO A 144 10.90 13.28 -3.26
N ASP A 145 10.31 12.40 -4.06
CA ASP A 145 10.28 10.95 -3.82
C ASP A 145 11.64 10.30 -4.11
N LEU A 146 12.30 10.71 -5.20
CA LEU A 146 13.68 10.29 -5.54
C LEU A 146 14.74 10.93 -4.62
N SER A 147 14.45 12.08 -4.01
CA SER A 147 15.33 12.71 -3.01
C SER A 147 15.07 12.18 -1.59
N GLY A 148 13.94 11.50 -1.37
CA GLY A 148 13.51 10.99 -0.08
C GLY A 148 13.22 12.08 0.97
N LYS A 149 12.93 11.64 2.20
CA LYS A 149 12.54 12.52 3.33
C LYS A 149 13.71 13.32 3.93
N GLY A 150 14.93 13.19 3.38
CA GLY A 150 16.16 13.82 3.87
C GLY A 150 16.98 12.91 4.79
N LEU A 151 18.16 13.42 5.19
CA LEU A 151 19.23 12.68 5.85
C LEU A 151 19.12 12.73 7.39
N GLY A 152 19.61 11.67 8.04
CA GLY A 152 19.62 11.48 9.49
C GLY A 152 18.47 10.64 10.05
N LEU A 153 17.47 10.29 9.22
CA LEU A 153 16.28 9.55 9.64
C LEU A 153 16.40 8.02 9.55
N GLY A 154 17.42 7.50 8.85
CA GLY A 154 17.69 6.07 8.71
C GLY A 154 19.06 5.80 8.08
N GLN A 155 19.47 4.52 8.01
CA GLN A 155 20.73 4.14 7.33
C GLN A 155 20.60 4.15 5.81
N SER A 156 19.46 3.73 5.27
CA SER A 156 19.16 3.85 3.84
C SER A 156 18.96 5.33 3.46
N THR A 157 19.50 5.73 2.31
CA THR A 157 19.43 7.10 1.80
C THR A 157 19.11 7.10 0.31
N ILE A 158 18.02 7.78 -0.04
CA ILE A 158 17.58 7.94 -1.42
C ILE A 158 18.17 9.24 -1.97
N PHE A 159 18.68 9.19 -3.20
CA PHE A 159 19.40 10.29 -3.83
C PHE A 159 18.92 10.50 -5.27
N HIS A 160 18.34 11.66 -5.53
CA HIS A 160 18.07 12.07 -6.91
C HIS A 160 19.37 12.57 -7.55
N PHE A 161 19.65 12.11 -8.77
CA PHE A 161 20.78 12.57 -9.57
C PHE A 161 20.32 13.30 -10.83
N SER A 162 20.86 14.50 -11.04
CA SER A 162 20.69 15.27 -12.27
C SER A 162 22.04 15.56 -12.91
N GLN A 163 22.11 15.51 -14.25
CA GLN A 163 23.28 15.90 -15.02
C GLN A 163 22.89 16.87 -16.13
N ALA A 164 23.71 17.88 -16.35
CA ALA A 164 23.56 18.85 -17.45
C ALA A 164 24.89 19.59 -17.72
N VAL A 165 24.93 20.33 -18.83
CA VAL A 165 26.09 21.14 -19.24
C VAL A 165 25.77 22.60 -18.98
N LEU A 166 26.55 23.25 -18.11
CA LEU A 166 26.39 24.67 -17.79
C LEU A 166 26.99 25.56 -18.89
N GLN A 167 26.35 26.69 -19.16
CA GLN A 167 26.81 27.71 -20.08
C GLN A 167 27.07 29.05 -19.37
N SER A 168 27.93 29.86 -19.98
CA SER A 168 28.23 31.23 -19.51
C SER A 168 26.97 32.10 -19.55
N GLY A 169 26.68 32.80 -18.45
CA GLY A 169 25.50 33.64 -18.27
C GLY A 169 24.30 32.94 -17.60
N GLU A 170 24.32 31.61 -17.43
CA GLU A 170 23.26 30.89 -16.73
C GLU A 170 23.26 31.12 -15.21
N MET A 171 22.10 30.89 -14.58
CA MET A 171 21.94 31.03 -13.14
C MET A 171 21.23 29.81 -12.54
N LEU A 172 21.80 29.25 -11.47
CA LEU A 172 21.16 28.24 -10.63
C LEU A 172 20.65 28.90 -9.34
N VAL A 173 19.47 28.49 -8.87
CA VAL A 173 18.94 28.85 -7.54
C VAL A 173 18.53 27.59 -6.81
N VAL A 174 19.10 27.36 -5.62
CA VAL A 174 18.88 26.15 -4.80
C VAL A 174 18.27 26.55 -3.46
N CYS A 175 17.17 25.90 -3.05
CA CYS A 175 16.56 26.12 -1.74
C CYS A 175 15.92 24.83 -1.18
N GLY A 176 16.15 24.54 0.10
CA GLY A 176 15.54 23.40 0.80
C GLY A 176 14.14 23.68 1.38
N ARG A 177 13.62 24.90 1.18
CA ARG A 177 12.21 25.27 1.37
C ARG A 177 11.87 26.34 0.32
N LEU A 178 10.87 26.10 -0.51
CA LEU A 178 10.42 27.04 -1.54
C LEU A 178 9.30 27.94 -0.99
N PRO A 179 9.50 29.28 -0.93
CA PRO A 179 8.42 30.21 -0.63
C PRO A 179 7.32 30.15 -1.69
N SER A 180 6.06 30.17 -1.27
CA SER A 180 4.91 30.14 -2.19
C SER A 180 4.98 31.25 -3.24
N ALA A 181 5.37 32.46 -2.82
CA ALA A 181 5.54 33.62 -3.70
C ALA A 181 6.64 33.46 -4.76
N TRP A 182 7.61 32.56 -4.59
CA TRP A 182 8.71 32.40 -5.54
C TRP A 182 8.35 31.59 -6.79
N GLN A 183 7.23 30.85 -6.80
CA GLN A 183 6.82 30.06 -7.97
C GLN A 183 6.64 30.93 -9.24
N SER A 184 6.11 32.14 -9.10
CA SER A 184 5.97 33.13 -10.18
C SER A 184 7.21 34.02 -10.39
N ALA A 185 8.26 33.89 -9.56
CA ALA A 185 9.50 34.62 -9.75
C ALA A 185 10.29 34.11 -10.96
N PHE A 186 10.20 32.79 -11.23
CA PHE A 186 11.04 32.12 -12.21
C PHE A 186 10.37 31.87 -13.57
N THR A 187 9.07 32.13 -13.71
CA THR A 187 8.35 32.05 -14.99
C THR A 187 8.80 33.16 -15.95
N GLY A 188 9.18 32.79 -17.18
CA GLY A 188 9.38 33.71 -18.31
C GLY A 188 10.49 34.76 -18.16
N SER A 189 11.39 34.62 -17.18
CA SER A 189 12.46 35.59 -16.91
C SER A 189 13.83 35.09 -17.38
N ASN A 190 14.49 35.81 -18.29
CA ASN A 190 15.93 35.62 -18.55
C ASN A 190 16.74 35.90 -17.26
N PRO A 191 17.91 35.27 -17.06
CA PRO A 191 18.74 35.50 -15.87
C PRO A 191 19.18 36.97 -15.78
N SER A 192 18.74 37.67 -14.73
CA SER A 192 19.25 39.01 -14.39
C SER A 192 20.57 38.91 -13.60
N SER A 193 21.18 40.04 -13.23
CA SER A 193 22.38 39.99 -12.38
C SER A 193 22.07 39.37 -11.01
N LEU A 194 23.04 38.65 -10.45
CA LEU A 194 22.93 37.91 -9.18
C LEU A 194 22.25 38.72 -8.04
N GLU A 195 22.66 39.98 -7.86
CA GLU A 195 22.12 40.89 -6.84
C GLU A 195 20.72 41.45 -7.20
N ALA A 196 20.39 41.60 -8.49
CA ALA A 196 19.04 41.99 -8.91
C ALA A 196 18.05 40.85 -8.68
N THR A 197 18.42 39.62 -9.04
CA THR A 197 17.64 38.40 -8.75
C THR A 197 17.46 38.24 -7.24
N ARG A 198 18.54 38.41 -6.45
CA ARG A 198 18.47 38.39 -4.98
C ARG A 198 17.47 39.40 -4.43
N ARG A 199 17.55 40.67 -4.82
CA ARG A 199 16.64 41.73 -4.33
C ARG A 199 15.18 41.47 -4.70
N ARG A 200 14.90 40.96 -5.90
CA ARG A 200 13.56 40.50 -6.29
C ARG A 200 13.06 39.40 -5.36
N LEU A 201 13.84 38.34 -5.16
CA LEU A 201 13.46 37.21 -4.32
C LEU A 201 13.27 37.60 -2.84
N LEU A 202 14.10 38.50 -2.31
CA LEU A 202 14.01 39.06 -0.95
C LEU A 202 12.81 39.99 -0.72
N THR A 203 12.25 40.60 -1.77
CA THR A 203 11.10 41.53 -1.67
C THR A 203 9.75 40.87 -1.99
N MET A 204 9.74 39.72 -2.67
CA MET A 204 8.52 38.98 -2.98
C MET A 204 7.91 38.23 -1.77
N THR A 205 8.63 38.08 -0.66
CA THR A 205 8.10 37.48 0.58
C THR A 205 8.77 38.07 1.82
N GLY A 206 8.03 38.09 2.94
CA GLY A 206 8.52 38.42 4.29
C GLY A 206 8.90 37.20 5.14
N GLU A 207 8.77 35.99 4.59
CA GLU A 207 9.06 34.72 5.27
C GLU A 207 10.57 34.55 5.59
N ASP A 208 10.89 33.53 6.39
CA ASP A 208 12.25 33.07 6.62
C ASP A 208 12.78 32.36 5.37
N LEU A 209 14.00 32.70 4.95
CA LEU A 209 14.58 32.30 3.67
C LEU A 209 15.92 31.63 3.85
N ASN A 210 16.14 30.54 3.11
CA ASN A 210 17.41 29.86 3.04
C ASN A 210 17.60 29.31 1.62
N ALA A 211 18.35 30.05 0.81
CA ALA A 211 18.62 29.72 -0.59
C ALA A 211 20.00 30.21 -1.05
N VAL A 212 20.52 29.60 -2.11
CA VAL A 212 21.80 29.94 -2.75
C VAL A 212 21.58 30.23 -4.22
N LEU A 213 22.12 31.35 -4.70
CA LEU A 213 22.18 31.68 -6.12
C LEU A 213 23.61 31.43 -6.61
N VAL A 214 23.75 30.87 -7.81
CA VAL A 214 25.04 30.63 -8.48
C VAL A 214 24.93 31.13 -9.91
N GLN A 215 25.67 32.19 -10.25
CA GLN A 215 25.79 32.68 -11.62
C GLN A 215 27.08 32.16 -12.26
N VAL A 216 26.93 31.57 -13.44
CA VAL A 216 28.02 30.98 -14.24
C VAL A 216 28.57 32.04 -15.20
N SER A 217 29.89 32.11 -15.34
CA SER A 217 30.56 32.98 -16.32
C SER A 217 31.80 32.30 -16.88
N ASP A 218 32.25 32.66 -18.09
CA ASP A 218 33.56 32.22 -18.59
C ASP A 218 34.69 32.72 -17.69
N GLY A 219 35.73 31.90 -17.48
CA GLY A 219 36.85 32.27 -16.62
C GLY A 219 37.94 31.19 -16.51
N THR A 220 38.58 31.12 -15.35
CA THR A 220 39.74 30.24 -15.09
C THR A 220 39.44 29.03 -14.19
N GLY A 221 38.20 28.89 -13.74
CA GLY A 221 37.73 27.85 -12.81
C GLY A 221 37.54 28.34 -11.37
N GLN A 222 37.50 29.66 -11.13
CA GLN A 222 37.38 30.25 -9.78
C GLN A 222 35.99 30.05 -9.16
N ILE A 223 35.93 30.25 -7.85
CA ILE A 223 34.71 30.17 -7.03
C ILE A 223 34.68 31.42 -6.14
N ASN A 224 33.74 32.32 -6.40
CA ASN A 224 33.65 33.63 -5.76
C ASN A 224 32.39 33.67 -4.89
N ILE A 225 32.54 33.69 -3.56
CA ILE A 225 31.42 33.84 -2.63
C ILE A 225 31.23 35.33 -2.31
N ILE A 226 30.09 35.90 -2.70
CA ILE A 226 29.78 37.33 -2.64
C ILE A 226 28.96 37.63 -1.38
N HIS A 227 29.64 38.14 -0.36
CA HIS A 227 29.03 38.56 0.91
C HIS A 227 28.51 40.01 0.84
N SER A 228 27.41 40.25 0.12
CA SER A 228 26.86 41.61 -0.04
C SER A 228 25.94 42.03 1.12
N LEU A 229 26.44 42.99 1.92
CA LEU A 229 25.65 43.99 2.63
C LEU A 229 25.95 45.35 1.99
N ASP A 230 24.91 46.15 1.81
CA ASP A 230 24.89 47.44 1.11
C ASP A 230 25.33 47.44 -0.36
N GLY A 231 24.78 48.40 -1.11
CA GLY A 231 25.11 48.62 -2.52
C GLY A 231 25.95 49.88 -2.70
N GLN A 232 27.03 49.77 -3.47
CA GLN A 232 27.70 50.94 -4.04
C GLN A 232 27.37 51.08 -5.53
N ASN A 233 27.27 52.33 -5.98
CA ASN A 233 27.03 52.66 -7.38
C ASN A 233 28.27 52.31 -8.22
N SER A 234 28.05 51.57 -9.31
CA SER A 234 28.99 51.46 -10.43
C SER A 234 28.30 51.81 -11.74
N TYR A 235 27.64 52.98 -11.76
CA TYR A 235 27.30 53.65 -13.00
C TYR A 235 28.62 54.21 -13.58
N ALA A 236 29.05 53.73 -14.74
CA ALA A 236 30.33 54.14 -15.31
C ALA A 236 30.25 55.53 -15.96
N PRO A 237 31.23 56.41 -15.70
CA PRO A 237 31.58 57.52 -16.58
C PRO A 237 32.83 57.17 -17.42
N THR A 238 32.92 57.78 -18.60
CA THR A 238 34.00 57.63 -19.59
C THR A 238 35.29 58.41 -19.21
N PRO A 239 36.42 58.26 -19.94
CA PRO A 239 37.76 58.35 -19.33
C PRO A 239 38.38 59.76 -19.29
N GLY A 240 39.35 59.95 -18.39
CA GLY A 240 40.26 61.10 -18.38
C GLY A 240 41.51 60.90 -17.51
N SER A 241 42.68 61.23 -18.07
CA SER A 241 43.96 61.66 -17.45
C SER A 241 44.38 61.14 -16.05
N GLY A 242 45.60 60.57 -15.96
CA GLY A 242 46.39 60.50 -14.71
C GLY A 242 47.04 61.85 -14.31
N PRO A 243 48.09 61.92 -13.44
CA PRO A 243 49.05 60.84 -13.14
C PRO A 243 49.54 60.73 -11.65
N GLN A 244 50.57 59.87 -11.44
CA GLN A 244 51.61 59.87 -10.39
C GLN A 244 51.33 59.46 -8.92
N ALA A 245 52.09 58.42 -8.50
CA ALA A 245 52.81 58.24 -7.21
C ALA A 245 51.98 58.21 -5.88
N VAL A 246 52.47 57.74 -4.72
CA VAL A 246 53.82 57.49 -4.14
C VAL A 246 53.81 56.20 -3.29
N ALA A 247 54.96 55.53 -3.07
CA ALA A 247 55.13 54.42 -2.11
C ALA A 247 55.85 54.87 -0.82
N PRO A 248 55.66 54.19 0.34
CA PRO A 248 56.75 53.30 0.82
C PRO A 248 56.28 52.07 1.66
N ALA A 249 57.23 51.22 2.09
CA ALA A 249 57.10 50.28 3.21
C ALA A 249 57.40 50.98 4.56
N GLU A 250 57.20 50.42 5.77
CA GLU A 250 58.07 49.48 6.56
C GLU A 250 57.50 49.44 8.03
N VAL A 251 57.79 48.54 9.01
CA VAL A 251 58.41 47.20 9.16
C VAL A 251 58.05 46.64 10.57
N ASP A 252 57.98 45.29 10.73
CA ASP A 252 57.88 44.51 12.00
C ASP A 252 56.62 44.70 12.91
N VAL A 253 56.24 43.83 13.88
CA VAL A 253 57.01 43.12 14.94
C VAL A 253 56.46 41.73 15.32
N SER A 254 57.35 40.72 15.31
CA SER A 254 57.62 39.63 16.29
C SER A 254 56.51 38.96 17.16
N VAL A 255 56.32 37.62 17.08
CA VAL A 255 56.82 36.55 18.03
C VAL A 255 55.84 36.15 19.17
N PRO A 256 55.82 34.91 19.74
CA PRO A 256 56.65 33.70 19.54
C PRO A 256 55.94 32.39 19.12
N GLU A 257 56.74 31.43 18.62
CA GLU A 257 56.53 29.98 18.87
C GLU A 257 57.55 29.48 19.92
N THR A 258 57.23 28.44 20.67
CA THR A 258 58.19 27.70 21.51
C THR A 258 57.95 26.19 21.40
N GLN A 259 59.00 25.44 21.02
CA GLN A 259 59.02 23.98 20.90
C GLN A 259 59.55 23.30 22.17
N PHE A 260 59.45 21.96 22.26
CA PHE A 260 60.44 20.98 22.81
C PHE A 260 59.73 19.61 23.02
N GLN A 261 60.33 18.43 22.84
CA GLN A 261 61.52 18.01 22.07
C GLN A 261 61.44 16.48 21.81
N ILE A 262 62.24 15.94 20.88
CA ILE A 262 62.41 14.49 20.64
C ILE A 262 63.77 14.03 21.19
N VAL A 263 63.89 12.78 21.64
CA VAL A 263 65.19 12.12 21.94
C VAL A 263 65.17 10.67 21.43
N ASP A 264 66.23 10.25 20.76
CA ASP A 264 66.37 8.91 20.15
C ASP A 264 67.04 7.87 21.08
N ALA A 265 66.77 6.59 20.82
CA ALA A 265 67.67 5.48 21.12
C ALA A 265 67.44 4.34 20.10
N ALA A 266 68.51 3.66 19.67
CA ALA A 266 68.49 2.71 18.55
C ALA A 266 68.91 1.27 18.95
N THR A 267 68.87 0.37 17.95
CA THR A 267 69.44 -1.00 17.91
C THR A 267 68.77 -2.10 18.75
N ALA A 268 67.88 -2.85 18.09
CA ALA A 268 67.66 -4.29 18.31
C ALA A 268 67.34 -4.95 16.94
N GLN A 269 67.58 -6.26 16.81
CA GLN A 269 67.35 -7.01 15.56
C GLN A 269 65.89 -7.49 15.40
N PRO A 270 65.42 -7.77 14.16
CA PRO A 270 64.02 -8.12 13.92
C PRO A 270 63.70 -9.57 14.31
N THR A 271 62.65 -9.75 15.11
CA THR A 271 61.95 -11.03 15.29
C THR A 271 60.59 -10.98 14.60
N THR A 272 60.38 -11.83 13.59
CA THR A 272 59.07 -12.07 12.98
C THR A 272 58.11 -12.76 13.96
N ILE A 273 56.85 -12.30 13.98
CA ILE A 273 55.71 -13.00 14.58
C ILE A 273 54.54 -12.84 13.61
N ASP A 274 54.05 -13.94 13.07
CA ASP A 274 52.95 -13.96 12.10
C ASP A 274 51.57 -13.91 12.78
N PRO A 275 50.56 -13.25 12.16
CA PRO A 275 49.16 -13.50 12.49
C PRO A 275 48.71 -14.85 11.90
N PRO A 276 47.92 -15.67 12.63
CA PRO A 276 47.58 -17.01 12.19
C PRO A 276 46.57 -17.00 11.04
N SER A 277 46.99 -17.51 9.87
CA SER A 277 46.09 -17.86 8.77
C SER A 277 45.70 -19.34 8.87
N ALA A 278 44.41 -19.61 9.06
CA ALA A 278 43.88 -20.98 9.13
C ALA A 278 43.13 -21.31 7.84
N TYR A 279 43.81 -21.97 6.89
CA TYR A 279 43.33 -23.05 6.00
C TYR A 279 44.38 -23.31 4.93
N ALA A 280 45.23 -24.33 5.15
CA ALA A 280 46.19 -24.84 4.17
C ALA A 280 46.08 -26.36 4.08
N ILE A 281 46.13 -26.89 2.86
CA ILE A 281 45.87 -28.30 2.53
C ILE A 281 47.12 -29.16 2.85
N PRO A 282 47.00 -30.30 3.57
CA PRO A 282 48.07 -31.28 3.69
C PRO A 282 48.26 -32.07 2.38
N PRO A 283 49.50 -32.33 1.93
CA PRO A 283 49.77 -33.09 0.70
C PRO A 283 49.68 -34.63 0.91
N ASP A 284 49.59 -35.36 -0.20
CA ASP A 284 49.38 -36.81 -0.25
C ASP A 284 50.49 -37.67 0.40
N VAL A 285 50.07 -38.74 1.07
CA VAL A 285 50.78 -40.03 1.11
C VAL A 285 49.78 -41.18 0.91
N PRO A 286 50.12 -42.25 0.17
CA PRO A 286 49.14 -43.17 -0.37
C PRO A 286 48.65 -44.24 0.63
N PHE A 287 47.41 -44.69 0.46
CA PHE A 287 46.92 -45.94 1.04
C PHE A 287 46.27 -46.83 -0.02
N GLU A 288 46.43 -48.15 0.12
CA GLU A 288 46.31 -49.10 -0.98
C GLU A 288 45.16 -50.10 -0.81
N SER A 289 44.18 -50.06 -1.73
CA SER A 289 43.13 -51.09 -1.94
C SER A 289 42.11 -51.28 -0.78
N LYS A 290 40.84 -51.67 -0.99
CA LYS A 290 40.20 -52.47 -2.06
C LYS A 290 38.78 -52.00 -2.34
N VAL A 291 38.33 -52.17 -3.58
CA VAL A 291 36.92 -52.06 -3.99
C VAL A 291 36.42 -53.42 -4.48
N PRO A 292 35.35 -53.97 -3.90
CA PRO A 292 34.44 -54.88 -4.59
C PRO A 292 33.42 -54.03 -5.37
N ALA A 293 33.33 -54.19 -6.69
CA ALA A 293 32.39 -53.46 -7.53
C ALA A 293 31.18 -54.35 -7.89
N GLU A 294 29.97 -53.87 -7.59
CA GLU A 294 28.73 -54.39 -8.18
C GLU A 294 27.88 -53.24 -8.75
N PRO A 295 27.03 -53.49 -9.77
CA PRO A 295 26.75 -52.48 -10.79
C PRO A 295 25.51 -51.61 -10.55
N MET A 296 25.45 -50.48 -11.27
CA MET A 296 24.30 -49.59 -11.34
C MET A 296 23.02 -50.32 -11.77
N ALA A 297 22.09 -50.54 -10.84
CA ALA A 297 20.74 -50.98 -11.16
C ALA A 297 19.94 -49.83 -11.79
N ARG A 298 19.72 -49.90 -13.11
CA ARG A 298 18.80 -48.99 -13.83
C ARG A 298 17.38 -49.13 -13.25
N PHE A 299 16.92 -48.15 -12.48
CA PHE A 299 15.48 -48.06 -12.21
C PHE A 299 14.74 -47.69 -13.49
N LYS A 300 13.78 -48.53 -13.87
CA LYS A 300 12.98 -48.38 -15.08
C LYS A 300 11.91 -47.31 -14.86
N VAL A 301 11.58 -46.58 -15.93
CA VAL A 301 10.31 -45.85 -16.00
C VAL A 301 9.17 -46.87 -15.91
N GLY A 302 8.44 -46.84 -14.80
CA GLY A 302 7.17 -47.53 -14.63
C GLY A 302 6.04 -46.50 -14.73
N ALA A 303 5.15 -46.68 -15.69
CA ALA A 303 4.02 -45.78 -15.91
C ALA A 303 2.75 -46.35 -15.24
N GLU A 304 2.45 -45.89 -14.03
CA GLU A 304 1.09 -45.92 -13.46
C GLU A 304 0.73 -44.50 -13.01
N ALA A 305 -0.42 -44.01 -13.45
CA ALA A 305 -0.83 -42.63 -13.28
C ALA A 305 -1.89 -42.51 -12.17
N GLY A 306 -1.46 -42.13 -10.97
CA GLY A 306 -2.32 -41.44 -10.00
C GLY A 306 -2.24 -39.92 -10.21
N PRO A 307 -3.31 -39.15 -9.92
CA PRO A 307 -3.24 -37.69 -9.95
C PRO A 307 -2.24 -37.21 -8.89
N ARG A 308 -1.27 -36.39 -9.30
CA ARG A 308 -0.35 -35.73 -8.36
C ARG A 308 -1.07 -34.57 -7.69
N GLU A 309 -1.30 -34.66 -6.38
CA GLU A 309 -1.74 -33.52 -5.61
C GLU A 309 -0.62 -32.47 -5.52
N PHE A 310 -0.97 -31.23 -5.86
CA PHE A 310 -0.17 -30.06 -5.51
C PHE A 310 -0.52 -29.65 -4.07
N PRO A 311 0.42 -29.08 -3.28
CA PRO A 311 0.06 -28.41 -2.04
C PRO A 311 -0.89 -27.22 -2.35
N PRO A 312 -1.83 -26.89 -1.45
CA PRO A 312 -2.84 -25.87 -1.71
C PRO A 312 -2.24 -24.46 -1.63
N SER A 313 -2.13 -23.77 -2.77
CA SER A 313 -1.65 -22.37 -2.81
C SER A 313 -2.46 -21.44 -3.74
N ILE A 314 -3.59 -21.90 -4.27
CA ILE A 314 -4.70 -21.10 -4.85
C ILE A 314 -6.02 -21.86 -4.58
N PRO A 315 -7.12 -21.19 -4.16
CA PRO A 315 -8.42 -21.86 -3.98
C PRO A 315 -9.03 -22.35 -5.29
N ARG A 316 -9.45 -23.63 -5.36
CA ARG A 316 -10.13 -24.18 -6.55
C ARG A 316 -11.64 -24.29 -6.33
N ALA A 317 -12.43 -23.69 -7.24
CA ALA A 317 -13.88 -23.69 -7.15
C ALA A 317 -14.50 -25.08 -7.41
N GLY A 318 -14.98 -25.74 -6.36
CA GLY A 318 -15.92 -26.86 -6.48
C GLY A 318 -17.33 -26.36 -6.77
N SER A 319 -17.99 -26.87 -7.82
CA SER A 319 -19.36 -26.45 -8.16
C SER A 319 -20.43 -27.08 -7.27
N PRO A 320 -21.50 -26.34 -6.89
CA PRO A 320 -22.67 -26.88 -6.18
C PRO A 320 -23.58 -27.70 -7.14
N PRO A 321 -24.66 -28.38 -6.67
CA PRO A 321 -25.26 -28.34 -5.32
C PRO A 321 -25.62 -29.70 -4.69
N LYS A 322 -25.98 -29.67 -3.40
CA LYS A 322 -27.30 -30.19 -2.95
C LYS A 322 -27.72 -29.63 -1.59
N THR A 323 -28.82 -28.88 -1.59
CA THR A 323 -29.43 -28.29 -0.40
C THR A 323 -30.08 -29.36 0.47
N ASN A 324 -29.63 -29.50 1.71
CA ASN A 324 -30.36 -30.18 2.80
C ASN A 324 -30.31 -29.25 4.02
N LEU A 325 -31.36 -28.45 4.24
CA LEU A 325 -31.50 -27.68 5.48
C LEU A 325 -31.77 -28.65 6.65
N PRO A 326 -31.19 -28.42 7.84
CA PRO A 326 -31.69 -28.99 9.09
C PRO A 326 -33.15 -28.54 9.33
N PRO A 327 -33.98 -29.35 10.03
CA PRO A 327 -35.35 -28.95 10.35
C PRO A 327 -35.39 -27.74 11.31
N PRO A 328 -36.35 -26.81 11.15
CA PRO A 328 -36.62 -25.79 12.16
C PRO A 328 -37.06 -26.40 13.50
N LEU A 329 -36.70 -25.76 14.61
CA LEU A 329 -37.19 -26.12 15.94
C LEU A 329 -38.70 -25.81 16.06
N PRO A 330 -39.45 -26.58 16.88
CA PRO A 330 -40.90 -26.43 17.01
C PRO A 330 -41.32 -25.16 17.79
N PRO A 331 -42.58 -24.71 17.67
CA PRO A 331 -43.06 -23.49 18.33
C PRO A 331 -43.13 -23.58 19.87
N LEU A 332 -43.13 -22.41 20.51
CA LEU A 332 -43.42 -22.25 21.94
C LEU A 332 -44.93 -22.47 22.20
N ASP A 333 -45.29 -23.63 22.78
CA ASP A 333 -46.66 -23.91 23.21
C ASP A 333 -47.08 -23.00 24.38
N SER A 334 -48.28 -22.43 24.28
CA SER A 334 -48.79 -21.42 25.20
C SER A 334 -49.97 -21.95 26.02
N ALA A 335 -49.71 -22.74 27.07
CA ALA A 335 -50.74 -23.15 28.03
C ALA A 335 -50.21 -23.57 29.41
N SER A 336 -50.51 -22.80 30.46
CA SER A 336 -51.11 -23.33 31.69
C SER A 336 -51.60 -22.20 32.61
N VAL A 337 -52.85 -22.32 33.06
CA VAL A 337 -53.43 -21.47 34.12
C VAL A 337 -53.38 -22.26 35.43
N VAL A 338 -52.80 -21.66 36.48
CA VAL A 338 -53.00 -22.09 37.87
C VAL A 338 -53.26 -20.86 38.73
N GLU A 339 -54.05 -21.05 39.79
CA GLU A 339 -54.76 -19.98 40.50
C GLU A 339 -54.15 -19.67 41.89
N ARG A 340 -54.40 -18.44 42.37
CA ARG A 340 -54.74 -18.12 43.78
C ARG A 340 -53.67 -18.29 44.88
N SER A 341 -53.14 -17.16 45.35
CA SER A 341 -53.26 -16.73 46.77
C SER A 341 -53.03 -15.22 46.96
N THR A 342 -53.45 -14.68 48.11
CA THR A 342 -53.53 -13.25 48.49
C THR A 342 -52.91 -13.04 49.89
N PRO A 343 -52.96 -11.85 50.53
CA PRO A 343 -52.43 -10.53 50.16
C PRO A 343 -51.60 -9.87 51.31
N LEU A 344 -51.02 -8.68 51.07
CA LEU A 344 -50.64 -7.63 52.06
C LEU A 344 -50.41 -6.32 51.26
N LYS A 345 -50.83 -5.09 51.61
CA LYS A 345 -50.93 -4.31 52.87
C LYS A 345 -49.56 -3.94 53.48
N ASP A 346 -49.15 -2.68 53.73
CA ASP A 346 -49.63 -1.30 53.41
C ASP A 346 -48.36 -0.37 53.37
N ASP A 347 -48.32 0.98 53.24
CA ASP A 347 -49.28 2.09 53.00
C ASP A 347 -48.52 3.35 52.46
N GLU A 348 -49.15 4.54 52.51
CA GLU A 348 -48.56 5.88 52.74
C GLU A 348 -47.89 6.69 51.59
N SER A 349 -48.74 7.12 50.66
CA SER A 349 -48.94 8.52 50.18
C SER A 349 -47.82 9.59 50.11
N ALA A 350 -47.87 10.38 49.03
CA ALA A 350 -47.59 11.82 49.02
C ALA A 350 -48.71 12.57 48.26
N HIS A 351 -48.91 13.88 48.50
CA HIS A 351 -50.10 14.63 48.04
C HIS A 351 -49.87 15.64 46.91
N SER A 352 -50.79 15.64 45.93
CA SER A 352 -51.63 16.77 45.44
C SER A 352 -51.27 18.22 45.84
N PRO A 353 -51.50 19.23 44.96
CA PRO A 353 -52.86 19.50 44.46
C PRO A 353 -53.04 19.98 43.00
N VAL A 354 -54.30 19.94 42.55
CA VAL A 354 -54.82 20.53 41.30
C VAL A 354 -55.74 21.71 41.63
N ASN A 355 -55.56 22.85 40.94
CA ASN A 355 -56.55 23.95 40.80
C ASN A 355 -56.00 25.04 39.83
N ASN A 356 -56.79 25.78 39.04
CA ASN A 356 -58.23 25.65 38.76
C ASN A 356 -58.67 26.33 37.43
N HIS A 357 -59.87 25.95 36.95
CA HIS A 357 -60.88 26.67 36.16
C HIS A 357 -60.58 27.41 34.81
N GLN A 358 -61.29 26.91 33.78
CA GLN A 358 -62.27 27.62 32.92
C GLN A 358 -61.82 28.82 32.03
N ASN A 359 -61.99 28.64 30.71
CA ASN A 359 -63.23 29.12 30.05
C ASN A 359 -63.51 28.40 28.70
N PRO A 360 -64.77 28.15 28.30
CA PRO A 360 -65.09 27.38 27.10
C PRO A 360 -65.50 28.27 25.91
N ARG A 361 -64.86 28.11 24.73
CA ARG A 361 -65.38 28.65 23.44
C ARG A 361 -64.69 28.08 22.18
N GLN A 362 -64.96 26.81 21.88
CA GLN A 362 -64.98 26.29 20.49
C GLN A 362 -65.65 24.91 20.49
N ALA A 363 -66.95 24.91 20.23
CA ALA A 363 -67.73 23.71 19.96
C ALA A 363 -68.10 23.65 18.47
N ALA A 364 -68.49 22.46 18.02
CA ALA A 364 -68.80 22.07 16.64
C ALA A 364 -67.61 21.71 15.73
N ILE A 365 -67.91 20.84 14.75
CA ILE A 365 -67.03 20.20 13.75
C ILE A 365 -66.19 19.02 14.31
N VAL A 366 -66.05 17.96 13.50
CA VAL A 366 -65.37 16.67 13.75
C VAL A 366 -65.88 15.80 14.92
N ARG A 367 -67.19 15.49 14.96
CA ARG A 367 -67.69 14.28 15.67
C ARG A 367 -68.88 13.59 14.99
N THR A 368 -68.82 13.46 13.66
CA THR A 368 -69.95 13.05 12.80
C THR A 368 -69.61 11.99 11.73
N THR A 369 -68.56 11.18 11.93
CA THR A 369 -68.10 10.13 10.99
C THR A 369 -67.95 8.73 11.61
N ALA A 370 -68.55 8.47 12.78
CA ALA A 370 -68.52 7.17 13.47
C ALA A 370 -69.86 6.40 13.48
N LEU A 371 -70.86 6.83 12.68
CA LEU A 371 -72.17 6.19 12.54
C LEU A 371 -72.55 5.95 11.06
N LYS A 372 -71.61 5.43 10.27
CA LYS A 372 -71.84 5.06 8.84
C LYS A 372 -71.23 3.70 8.42
N ILE A 373 -70.99 2.79 9.37
CA ILE A 373 -70.51 1.43 9.08
C ILE A 373 -71.54 0.35 9.51
N LEU A 374 -72.54 0.69 10.34
CA LEU A 374 -73.51 -0.28 10.86
C LEU A 374 -74.68 -0.64 9.92
N GLU A 375 -74.71 -0.08 8.71
CA GLU A 375 -75.69 -0.43 7.65
C GLU A 375 -75.09 -1.30 6.52
N GLY A 376 -73.79 -1.58 6.54
CA GLY A 376 -73.10 -2.37 5.50
C GLY A 376 -73.37 -3.88 5.54
N VAL A 377 -74.02 -4.40 6.60
CA VAL A 377 -74.06 -5.85 6.91
C VAL A 377 -75.39 -6.51 6.52
N ARG A 378 -76.34 -5.79 5.92
CA ARG A 378 -77.63 -6.36 5.44
C ARG A 378 -77.79 -6.43 3.91
N SER A 379 -76.91 -5.82 3.12
CA SER A 379 -76.98 -5.81 1.65
C SER A 379 -76.21 -6.96 0.96
N TRP A 380 -75.23 -7.59 1.62
CA TRP A 380 -74.39 -8.62 0.98
C TRP A 380 -75.12 -9.96 0.71
N ARG A 381 -76.30 -10.18 1.31
CA ARG A 381 -77.13 -11.38 1.08
C ARG A 381 -77.96 -11.36 -0.22
N GLN A 382 -77.87 -10.30 -1.03
CA GLN A 382 -78.59 -10.19 -2.31
C GLN A 382 -77.69 -10.04 -3.55
N ILE A 383 -76.38 -9.86 -3.37
CA ILE A 383 -75.42 -9.74 -4.48
C ILE A 383 -74.99 -11.12 -5.01
N SER A 384 -75.07 -12.17 -4.19
CA SER A 384 -74.81 -13.57 -4.60
C SER A 384 -75.82 -14.14 -5.60
N MET A 385 -76.89 -13.43 -5.94
CA MET A 385 -77.93 -13.88 -6.88
C MET A 385 -77.78 -13.33 -8.32
N ARG A 386 -76.64 -12.72 -8.68
CA ARG A 386 -76.38 -12.23 -10.07
C ARG A 386 -75.11 -12.77 -10.73
N LEU A 387 -74.68 -13.97 -10.33
CA LEU A 387 -73.77 -14.85 -11.10
C LEU A 387 -74.41 -16.20 -11.46
N GLY A 388 -75.73 -16.35 -11.24
CA GLY A 388 -76.45 -17.63 -11.35
C GLY A 388 -76.95 -18.05 -12.73
N THR A 389 -76.81 -17.23 -13.77
CA THR A 389 -77.43 -17.47 -15.09
C THR A 389 -76.51 -18.12 -16.13
N GLY A 390 -75.21 -18.26 -15.86
CA GLY A 390 -74.29 -19.01 -16.73
C GLY A 390 -74.24 -20.52 -16.44
N LEU A 391 -74.55 -20.93 -15.21
CA LEU A 391 -74.31 -22.29 -14.72
C LEU A 391 -75.54 -23.23 -14.79
N GLN A 392 -76.74 -22.68 -14.99
CA GLN A 392 -78.00 -23.45 -14.94
C GLN A 392 -78.20 -24.44 -16.09
N ASN A 393 -77.53 -24.26 -17.24
CA ASN A 393 -77.69 -25.15 -18.40
C ASN A 393 -76.85 -26.44 -18.32
N PHE A 394 -76.01 -26.63 -17.29
CA PHE A 394 -75.07 -27.77 -17.24
C PHE A 394 -75.33 -28.79 -16.11
N LEU A 395 -76.26 -28.52 -15.18
CA LEU A 395 -76.64 -29.45 -14.10
C LEU A 395 -78.17 -29.71 -13.98
N PRO A 396 -78.83 -30.28 -15.01
CA PRO A 396 -80.07 -31.02 -14.81
C PRO A 396 -79.96 -32.49 -15.29
N ARG A 397 -78.95 -33.23 -14.80
CA ARG A 397 -78.88 -34.70 -15.04
C ARG A 397 -78.20 -35.54 -13.95
N LEU A 398 -77.86 -34.95 -12.80
CA LEU A 398 -77.23 -35.63 -11.66
C LEU A 398 -77.96 -35.34 -10.34
N LEU A 399 -79.23 -35.73 -10.27
CA LEU A 399 -79.86 -36.36 -9.09
C LEU A 399 -81.31 -36.77 -9.45
N PRO A 400 -81.67 -38.07 -9.40
CA PRO A 400 -83.05 -38.51 -9.60
C PRO A 400 -83.99 -38.08 -8.46
N GLY A 401 -85.27 -37.95 -8.78
CA GLY A 401 -86.34 -38.00 -7.78
C GLY A 401 -86.47 -39.39 -7.17
N THR A 402 -87.17 -39.48 -6.04
CA THR A 402 -87.32 -40.72 -5.26
C THR A 402 -88.04 -41.83 -6.02
N ASP A 403 -87.31 -42.88 -6.36
CA ASP A 403 -87.74 -44.26 -6.16
C ASP A 403 -86.51 -45.16 -5.92
N ALA A 404 -86.71 -46.35 -5.37
CA ALA A 404 -85.65 -47.08 -4.66
C ALA A 404 -84.61 -47.80 -5.55
N THR A 405 -83.44 -48.04 -4.95
CA THR A 405 -82.40 -49.01 -5.39
C THR A 405 -81.70 -48.78 -6.74
N GLN A 406 -80.90 -47.70 -6.80
CA GLN A 406 -79.50 -47.85 -7.27
C GLN A 406 -78.60 -46.85 -6.53
N PRO A 407 -77.45 -47.27 -5.97
CA PRO A 407 -76.48 -46.32 -5.43
C PRO A 407 -75.90 -45.47 -6.56
N PHE A 408 -75.63 -44.19 -6.29
CA PHE A 408 -74.91 -43.32 -7.21
C PHE A 408 -73.44 -43.75 -7.28
N VAL A 409 -73.14 -44.75 -8.11
CA VAL A 409 -71.79 -45.08 -8.54
C VAL A 409 -71.43 -44.08 -9.63
N PRO A 410 -70.57 -43.07 -9.39
CA PRO A 410 -70.13 -42.20 -10.47
C PRO A 410 -69.28 -43.05 -11.41
N THR A 411 -69.41 -42.83 -12.72
CA THR A 411 -68.55 -43.53 -13.68
C THR A 411 -67.07 -43.28 -13.32
N PRO A 412 -66.15 -44.25 -13.52
CA PRO A 412 -64.76 -44.11 -13.08
C PRO A 412 -64.09 -42.83 -13.62
N SER A 413 -64.45 -42.42 -14.84
CA SER A 413 -64.03 -41.15 -15.45
C SER A 413 -64.54 -39.90 -14.73
N MET A 414 -65.74 -39.90 -14.15
CA MET A 414 -66.22 -38.80 -13.30
C MET A 414 -65.55 -38.79 -11.92
N MET A 415 -65.31 -39.95 -11.31
CA MET A 415 -64.52 -40.02 -10.07
C MET A 415 -63.11 -39.45 -10.29
N VAL A 416 -62.42 -39.87 -11.35
CA VAL A 416 -61.11 -39.33 -11.74
C VAL A 416 -61.16 -37.82 -12.02
N LEU A 417 -62.20 -37.34 -12.73
CA LEU A 417 -62.35 -35.91 -13.01
C LEU A 417 -62.46 -35.08 -11.72
N PHE A 418 -63.33 -35.46 -10.77
CA PHE A 418 -63.47 -34.72 -9.51
C PHE A 418 -62.25 -34.87 -8.60
N ALA A 419 -61.60 -36.04 -8.57
CA ALA A 419 -60.37 -36.28 -7.83
C ALA A 419 -59.17 -35.46 -8.34
N ILE A 420 -59.19 -35.01 -9.60
CA ILE A 420 -58.17 -34.12 -10.17
C ILE A 420 -58.61 -32.64 -10.05
N LEU A 421 -59.86 -32.33 -10.40
CA LEU A 421 -60.36 -30.95 -10.48
C LEU A 421 -60.43 -30.27 -9.10
N ILE A 422 -60.92 -30.97 -8.07
CA ILE A 422 -61.12 -30.36 -6.74
C ILE A 422 -59.78 -29.99 -6.09
N PRO A 423 -58.74 -30.86 -6.06
CA PRO A 423 -57.41 -30.46 -5.61
C PRO A 423 -56.82 -29.30 -6.41
N ILE A 424 -56.95 -29.28 -7.75
CA ILE A 424 -56.46 -28.16 -8.57
C ILE A 424 -57.15 -26.84 -8.19
N LEU A 425 -58.46 -26.85 -7.98
CA LEU A 425 -59.22 -25.64 -7.64
C LEU A 425 -58.88 -25.15 -6.21
N VAL A 426 -58.71 -26.08 -5.25
CA VAL A 426 -58.24 -25.75 -3.90
C VAL A 426 -56.81 -25.20 -3.92
N VAL A 427 -55.90 -25.80 -4.69
CA VAL A 427 -54.51 -25.35 -4.83
C VAL A 427 -54.43 -23.98 -5.50
N THR A 428 -55.19 -23.70 -6.56
CA THR A 428 -55.18 -22.36 -7.20
C THR A 428 -55.85 -21.28 -6.34
N ALA A 429 -56.91 -21.62 -5.58
CA ALA A 429 -57.49 -20.72 -4.58
C ALA A 429 -56.49 -20.41 -3.45
N ALA A 430 -55.85 -21.43 -2.87
CA ALA A 430 -54.83 -21.25 -1.83
C ALA A 430 -53.62 -20.46 -2.35
N PHE A 431 -53.15 -20.76 -3.56
CA PHE A 431 -52.05 -20.04 -4.23
C PHE A 431 -52.38 -18.56 -4.45
N THR A 432 -53.59 -18.23 -4.91
CA THR A 432 -54.00 -16.82 -5.10
C THR A 432 -54.16 -16.06 -3.78
N VAL A 433 -54.68 -16.69 -2.72
CA VAL A 433 -54.74 -16.08 -1.38
C VAL A 433 -53.35 -15.88 -0.79
N TYR A 434 -52.48 -16.90 -0.83
CA TYR A 434 -51.09 -16.81 -0.36
C TYR A 434 -50.30 -15.75 -1.13
N SER A 435 -50.41 -15.73 -2.45
CA SER A 435 -49.71 -14.77 -3.32
C SER A 435 -50.21 -13.33 -3.17
N ARG A 436 -51.46 -13.08 -2.74
CA ARG A 436 -52.00 -11.71 -2.56
C ARG A 436 -51.98 -11.19 -1.13
N TYR A 437 -52.11 -12.06 -0.12
CA TYR A 437 -52.22 -11.66 1.29
C TYR A 437 -51.10 -12.24 2.17
N GLY A 438 -50.60 -13.44 1.87
CA GLY A 438 -49.50 -14.05 2.63
C GLY A 438 -48.20 -13.26 2.50
N ARG A 439 -47.84 -12.86 1.27
CA ARG A 439 -46.59 -12.11 1.00
C ARG A 439 -46.60 -10.68 1.57
N SER A 440 -47.75 -10.04 1.72
CA SER A 440 -47.83 -8.69 2.32
C SER A 440 -47.67 -8.72 3.83
N ILE A 441 -48.34 -9.66 4.52
CA ILE A 441 -48.25 -9.78 5.99
C ILE A 441 -46.81 -10.12 6.42
N GLN A 442 -46.12 -10.98 5.68
CA GLN A 442 -44.71 -11.31 5.95
C GLN A 442 -43.79 -10.08 5.75
N TYR A 443 -43.95 -9.34 4.65
CA TYR A 443 -43.24 -8.07 4.43
C TYR A 443 -43.50 -7.06 5.56
N GLU A 444 -44.77 -6.85 5.93
CA GLU A 444 -45.16 -5.90 6.99
C GLU A 444 -44.57 -6.29 8.35
N THR A 445 -44.49 -7.60 8.64
CA THR A 445 -43.89 -8.12 9.89
C THR A 445 -42.38 -7.89 9.92
N SER A 446 -41.64 -8.30 8.89
CA SER A 446 -40.18 -8.11 8.83
C SER A 446 -39.78 -6.63 8.74
N MET A 447 -40.58 -5.80 8.07
CA MET A 447 -40.36 -4.35 8.03
C MET A 447 -40.58 -3.70 9.41
N ALA A 448 -41.62 -4.12 10.15
CA ALA A 448 -41.83 -3.66 11.52
C ALA A 448 -40.68 -4.08 12.46
N GLN A 449 -40.16 -5.30 12.30
CA GLN A 449 -39.01 -5.81 13.05
C GLN A 449 -37.73 -5.01 12.73
N ALA A 450 -37.44 -4.74 11.46
CA ALA A 450 -36.31 -3.89 11.04
C ALA A 450 -36.42 -2.45 11.61
N LEU A 451 -37.63 -1.88 11.61
CA LEU A 451 -37.88 -0.53 12.15
C LEU A 451 -37.81 -0.47 13.69
N GLU A 452 -38.02 -1.58 14.41
CA GLU A 452 -37.78 -1.68 15.86
C GLU A 452 -36.29 -1.85 16.14
N ALA A 453 -35.63 -2.81 15.50
CA ALA A 453 -34.19 -3.05 15.64
C ALA A 453 -33.36 -1.79 15.30
N SER A 454 -33.76 -1.01 14.29
CA SER A 454 -33.11 0.25 13.94
C SER A 454 -33.33 1.36 14.98
N ARG A 455 -34.47 1.38 15.69
CA ARG A 455 -34.69 2.30 16.82
C ARG A 455 -33.86 1.88 18.04
N GLN A 456 -33.71 0.58 18.27
CA GLN A 456 -32.81 0.05 19.31
C GLN A 456 -31.34 0.36 18.98
N ALA A 457 -30.87 0.09 17.76
CA ALA A 457 -29.48 0.33 17.35
C ALA A 457 -29.06 1.80 17.52
N ARG A 458 -29.91 2.76 17.13
CA ARG A 458 -29.67 4.20 17.35
C ARG A 458 -29.73 4.65 18.82
N ALA A 459 -30.26 3.81 19.73
CA ALA A 459 -30.38 4.11 21.16
C ALA A 459 -29.32 3.40 22.02
N LEU A 460 -28.56 2.45 21.47
CA LEU A 460 -27.46 1.78 22.14
C LEU A 460 -26.18 2.62 22.07
N THR A 461 -25.43 2.64 23.18
CA THR A 461 -24.12 3.32 23.29
C THR A 461 -22.94 2.33 23.26
N ASP A 462 -23.19 1.05 23.52
CA ASP A 462 -22.20 -0.01 23.42
C ASP A 462 -21.99 -0.38 21.93
N PRO A 463 -20.77 -0.24 21.37
CA PRO A 463 -20.51 -0.52 19.96
C PRO A 463 -20.77 -1.98 19.55
N VAL A 464 -20.58 -2.94 20.46
CA VAL A 464 -20.78 -4.38 20.19
C VAL A 464 -22.26 -4.69 20.05
N GLU A 465 -23.08 -4.25 21.01
CA GLU A 465 -24.53 -4.46 20.95
C GLU A 465 -25.18 -3.58 19.85
N GLN A 466 -24.61 -2.41 19.56
CA GLN A 466 -25.04 -1.57 18.44
C GLN A 466 -24.76 -2.25 17.08
N ARG A 467 -23.60 -2.89 16.90
CA ARG A 467 -23.30 -3.72 15.72
C ARG A 467 -24.35 -4.81 15.55
N LYS A 468 -24.56 -5.66 16.55
CA LYS A 468 -25.54 -6.77 16.51
C LYS A 468 -26.96 -6.28 16.21
N ALA A 469 -27.33 -5.12 16.75
CA ALA A 469 -28.63 -4.52 16.45
C ALA A 469 -28.74 -4.08 14.97
N TRP A 470 -27.69 -3.52 14.37
CA TRP A 470 -27.67 -3.19 12.94
C TRP A 470 -27.57 -4.43 12.02
N GLU A 471 -26.85 -5.48 12.42
CA GLU A 471 -26.87 -6.79 11.74
C GLU A 471 -28.28 -7.38 11.74
N ALA A 472 -28.99 -7.29 12.87
CA ALA A 472 -30.40 -7.68 12.94
C ALA A 472 -31.32 -6.81 12.06
N VAL A 473 -31.03 -5.52 11.87
CA VAL A 473 -31.73 -4.68 10.87
C VAL A 473 -31.50 -5.22 9.46
N MET A 474 -30.24 -5.51 9.09
CA MET A 474 -29.89 -6.07 7.78
C MET A 474 -30.60 -7.40 7.52
N LEU A 475 -30.57 -8.34 8.48
CA LEU A 475 -31.23 -9.64 8.36
C LEU A 475 -32.75 -9.52 8.16
N ASN A 476 -33.42 -8.64 8.92
CA ASN A 476 -34.86 -8.41 8.78
C ASN A 476 -35.20 -7.70 7.46
N LEU A 477 -34.33 -6.80 6.97
CA LEU A 477 -34.50 -6.16 5.67
C LEU A 477 -34.35 -7.15 4.51
N GLU A 478 -33.39 -8.07 4.56
CA GLU A 478 -33.24 -9.10 3.51
C GLU A 478 -34.43 -10.06 3.48
N GLN A 479 -34.95 -10.43 4.65
CA GLN A 479 -36.20 -11.17 4.74
C GLN A 479 -37.38 -10.39 4.14
N ALA A 480 -37.49 -9.07 4.38
CA ALA A 480 -38.53 -8.22 3.77
C ALA A 480 -38.36 -8.09 2.23
N GLU A 481 -37.14 -7.83 1.75
CA GLU A 481 -36.81 -7.67 0.33
C GLU A 481 -37.10 -8.96 -0.47
N SER A 482 -37.01 -10.15 0.15
CA SER A 482 -37.40 -11.44 -0.45
C SER A 482 -38.89 -11.50 -0.87
N PHE A 483 -39.76 -10.75 -0.18
CA PHE A 483 -41.16 -10.60 -0.55
C PHE A 483 -41.38 -9.42 -1.49
N ARG A 484 -40.79 -8.26 -1.17
CA ARG A 484 -40.93 -7.02 -1.92
C ARG A 484 -39.82 -6.04 -1.56
N LYS A 485 -39.06 -5.56 -2.56
CA LYS A 485 -38.19 -4.40 -2.43
C LYS A 485 -38.98 -3.08 -2.48
N THR A 486 -38.63 -2.10 -1.65
CA THR A 486 -39.21 -0.75 -1.67
C THR A 486 -38.14 0.31 -1.40
N ALA A 487 -38.44 1.58 -1.71
CA ALA A 487 -37.54 2.69 -1.37
C ALA A 487 -37.27 2.81 0.14
N GLU A 488 -38.22 2.37 0.98
CA GLU A 488 -38.08 2.35 2.45
C GLU A 488 -37.10 1.24 2.89
N THR A 489 -37.16 0.04 2.29
CA THR A 489 -36.16 -1.02 2.57
C THR A 489 -34.79 -0.61 2.06
N GLU A 490 -34.71 -0.02 0.86
CA GLU A 490 -33.45 0.45 0.27
C GLU A 490 -32.78 1.53 1.12
N GLN A 491 -33.54 2.53 1.59
CA GLN A 491 -33.02 3.60 2.45
C GLN A 491 -32.54 3.05 3.80
N LEU A 492 -33.31 2.18 4.46
CA LEU A 492 -32.91 1.62 5.76
C LEU A 492 -31.72 0.66 5.63
N LYS A 493 -31.58 -0.02 4.48
CA LYS A 493 -30.43 -0.90 4.17
C LYS A 493 -29.16 -0.09 3.94
N GLN A 494 -29.26 1.07 3.29
CA GLN A 494 -28.15 2.01 3.15
C GLN A 494 -27.72 2.59 4.50
N GLU A 495 -28.66 2.97 5.37
CA GLU A 495 -28.36 3.47 6.72
C GLU A 495 -27.69 2.40 7.60
N ALA A 496 -28.25 1.18 7.65
CA ALA A 496 -27.70 0.08 8.42
C ALA A 496 -26.31 -0.35 7.90
N GLY A 497 -26.12 -0.44 6.58
CA GLY A 497 -24.82 -0.72 5.97
C GLY A 497 -23.77 0.35 6.30
N THR A 498 -24.12 1.63 6.18
CA THR A 498 -23.21 2.75 6.52
C THR A 498 -22.84 2.75 8.01
N SER A 499 -23.79 2.39 8.89
CA SER A 499 -23.55 2.31 10.34
C SER A 499 -22.65 1.13 10.71
N LEU A 500 -22.85 -0.05 10.09
CA LEU A 500 -21.98 -1.20 10.25
C LEU A 500 -20.57 -0.93 9.70
N ASP A 501 -20.46 -0.34 8.51
CA ASP A 501 -19.17 -0.03 7.91
C ASP A 501 -18.36 0.93 8.80
N GLY A 502 -19.00 1.96 9.38
CA GLY A 502 -18.37 2.88 10.33
C GLY A 502 -17.99 2.25 11.67
N LEU A 503 -18.73 1.24 12.15
CA LEU A 503 -18.43 0.51 13.38
C LEU A 503 -17.29 -0.51 13.21
N LEU A 504 -17.19 -1.12 12.02
CA LEU A 504 -16.25 -2.20 11.68
C LEU A 504 -14.97 -1.72 10.98
N GLY A 505 -14.84 -0.41 10.72
CA GLY A 505 -13.70 0.15 10.01
C GLY A 505 -13.66 -0.19 8.51
N ILE A 506 -14.81 -0.46 7.91
CA ILE A 506 -14.90 -0.84 6.49
C ILE A 506 -14.92 0.42 5.61
N LEU A 507 -13.99 0.50 4.66
CA LEU A 507 -13.99 1.51 3.62
C LEU A 507 -14.48 0.91 2.30
N ARG A 508 -15.62 1.41 1.81
CA ARG A 508 -16.25 0.95 0.57
C ARG A 508 -15.62 1.60 -0.65
N LEU A 509 -14.95 0.80 -1.49
CA LEU A 509 -14.35 1.26 -2.74
C LEU A 509 -15.26 0.94 -3.94
N GLN A 510 -15.44 1.92 -4.83
CA GLN A 510 -16.20 1.74 -6.06
C GLN A 510 -15.30 1.14 -7.14
N PHE A 511 -15.36 -0.19 -7.27
CA PHE A 511 -14.67 -0.91 -8.32
C PHE A 511 -15.28 -0.64 -9.71
N THR A 512 -14.47 -0.87 -10.74
CA THR A 512 -14.82 -0.90 -12.17
C THR A 512 -14.17 -2.13 -12.81
N PRO A 513 -14.82 -2.87 -13.74
CA PRO A 513 -14.16 -3.95 -14.47
C PRO A 513 -13.00 -3.42 -15.32
N ALA A 514 -11.84 -4.08 -15.27
CA ALA A 514 -10.68 -3.73 -16.08
C ALA A 514 -10.89 -4.07 -17.57
N PHE A 515 -11.57 -5.18 -17.85
CA PHE A 515 -11.84 -5.68 -19.20
C PHE A 515 -13.34 -5.74 -19.51
N SER A 516 -13.71 -5.61 -20.78
CA SER A 516 -15.12 -5.65 -21.24
C SER A 516 -15.80 -7.02 -21.05
N SER A 517 -15.04 -8.08 -20.83
CA SER A 517 -15.49 -9.44 -20.54
C SER A 517 -14.47 -10.17 -19.66
N PRO A 518 -14.88 -11.17 -18.84
CA PRO A 518 -13.94 -12.03 -18.14
C PRO A 518 -12.97 -12.72 -19.10
N LEU A 519 -11.72 -12.90 -18.67
CA LEU A 519 -10.63 -13.50 -19.44
C LEU A 519 -10.75 -15.03 -19.54
N GLY A 520 -11.56 -15.67 -18.69
CA GLY A 520 -11.81 -17.12 -18.72
C GLY A 520 -10.68 -17.98 -18.14
N ILE A 521 -9.78 -17.37 -17.36
CA ILE A 521 -8.61 -17.97 -16.72
C ILE A 521 -8.62 -17.69 -15.22
N ASP A 522 -8.04 -18.58 -14.43
CA ASP A 522 -7.82 -18.36 -12.99
C ASP A 522 -6.48 -17.61 -12.80
N ILE A 523 -6.49 -16.52 -12.01
CA ILE A 523 -5.31 -15.68 -11.77
C ILE A 523 -4.77 -15.94 -10.36
N SER A 524 -3.50 -16.34 -10.25
CA SER A 524 -2.83 -16.69 -8.98
C SER A 524 -2.05 -15.55 -8.32
N ARG A 525 -1.57 -14.60 -9.14
CA ARG A 525 -0.81 -13.40 -8.75
C ARG A 525 -1.08 -12.29 -9.75
N MET A 526 -0.95 -11.04 -9.30
CA MET A 526 -0.97 -9.86 -10.15
C MET A 526 0.14 -8.90 -9.74
N ALA A 527 0.63 -8.11 -10.67
CA ALA A 527 1.51 -6.98 -10.38
C ALA A 527 1.15 -5.81 -11.31
N ALA A 528 1.35 -4.57 -10.86
CA ALA A 528 0.96 -3.39 -11.62
C ALA A 528 2.04 -2.30 -11.57
N SER A 529 2.33 -1.69 -12.73
CA SER A 529 3.08 -0.44 -12.83
C SER A 529 2.11 0.76 -12.73
N GLU A 530 2.53 1.97 -13.11
CA GLU A 530 1.61 3.10 -13.28
C GLU A 530 0.68 2.95 -14.50
N THR A 531 1.08 2.16 -15.50
CA THR A 531 0.49 2.07 -16.85
C THR A 531 0.05 0.66 -17.25
N ASP A 532 0.62 -0.37 -16.63
CA ASP A 532 0.63 -1.74 -17.11
C ASP A 532 0.16 -2.70 -16.01
N LEU A 533 -0.61 -3.72 -16.39
CA LEU A 533 -1.10 -4.75 -15.49
C LEU A 533 -0.60 -6.13 -15.94
N PHE A 534 0.08 -6.83 -15.04
CA PHE A 534 0.62 -8.17 -15.25
C PHE A 534 -0.21 -9.20 -14.46
N LEU A 535 -0.59 -10.30 -15.12
CA LEU A 535 -1.50 -11.32 -14.59
C LEU A 535 -0.86 -12.70 -14.72
N LEU A 536 -0.67 -13.42 -13.61
CA LEU A 536 -0.16 -14.80 -13.63
C LEU A 536 -1.30 -15.81 -13.78
N ASP A 537 -1.27 -16.59 -14.86
CA ASP A 537 -2.18 -17.70 -15.13
C ASP A 537 -1.89 -18.88 -14.20
N ALA A 538 -2.83 -19.20 -13.31
CA ALA A 538 -2.71 -20.24 -12.29
C ALA A 538 -2.65 -21.67 -12.86
N ALA A 539 -3.06 -21.88 -14.11
CA ALA A 539 -3.07 -23.20 -14.75
C ALA A 539 -1.77 -23.48 -15.52
N ASN A 540 -1.16 -22.46 -16.13
CA ASN A 540 -0.01 -22.61 -17.03
C ASN A 540 1.30 -21.97 -16.50
N GLY A 541 1.22 -21.07 -15.52
CA GLY A 541 2.39 -20.32 -15.03
C GLY A 541 2.99 -19.38 -16.08
N GLN A 542 2.14 -18.79 -16.92
CA GLN A 542 2.49 -17.74 -17.89
C GLN A 542 2.03 -16.38 -17.39
N VAL A 543 2.79 -15.32 -17.67
CA VAL A 543 2.40 -13.94 -17.38
C VAL A 543 1.74 -13.36 -18.62
N LEU A 544 0.55 -12.78 -18.44
CA LEU A 544 -0.14 -11.99 -19.44
C LEU A 544 0.02 -10.50 -19.11
N HIS A 545 0.14 -9.67 -20.13
CA HIS A 545 0.29 -8.23 -20.02
C HIS A 545 -0.97 -7.52 -20.53
N ALA A 546 -1.34 -6.41 -19.90
CA ALA A 546 -2.40 -5.54 -20.36
C ALA A 546 -2.05 -4.05 -20.22
N ASP A 547 -2.21 -3.29 -21.31
CA ASP A 547 -1.93 -1.86 -21.39
C ASP A 547 -3.17 -1.02 -21.09
N HIS A 548 -3.00 0.06 -20.31
CA HIS A 548 -4.09 0.99 -20.01
C HIS A 548 -4.46 1.84 -21.24
N THR A 549 -5.68 1.69 -21.72
CA THR A 549 -6.23 2.40 -22.89
C THR A 549 -6.94 3.69 -22.47
N GLU A 550 -6.67 4.80 -23.16
CA GLU A 550 -7.30 6.11 -22.89
C GLU A 550 -8.84 6.01 -22.81
N GLY A 551 -9.38 6.32 -21.63
CA GLY A 551 -10.82 6.46 -21.35
C GLY A 551 -11.62 5.19 -21.08
N HIS A 552 -11.12 3.98 -21.40
CA HIS A 552 -11.97 2.77 -21.43
C HIS A 552 -11.38 1.49 -20.81
N GLY A 553 -10.37 1.60 -19.94
CA GLY A 553 -9.85 0.46 -19.15
C GLY A 553 -8.65 -0.22 -19.81
N PHE A 554 -8.51 -1.53 -19.60
CA PHE A 554 -7.33 -2.29 -20.02
C PHE A 554 -7.56 -3.10 -21.29
N ARG A 555 -6.50 -3.24 -22.09
CA ARG A 555 -6.45 -4.09 -23.29
C ARG A 555 -5.37 -5.15 -23.10
N MET A 556 -5.67 -6.41 -23.41
CA MET A 556 -4.67 -7.48 -23.39
C MET A 556 -3.65 -7.30 -24.54
N ASP A 557 -2.36 -7.36 -24.21
CA ASP A 557 -1.27 -7.39 -25.17
C ASP A 557 -1.05 -8.83 -25.65
N THR A 558 -1.45 -9.13 -26.89
CA THR A 558 -1.26 -10.44 -27.52
C THR A 558 0.13 -10.65 -28.12
N GLY A 559 1.01 -9.64 -28.08
CA GLY A 559 2.41 -9.72 -28.50
C GLY A 559 3.37 -10.05 -27.36
N PHE A 560 2.95 -9.86 -26.11
CA PHE A 560 3.72 -10.21 -24.92
C PHE A 560 3.90 -11.73 -24.79
N ASN A 561 5.13 -12.17 -24.52
CA ASN A 561 5.47 -13.59 -24.39
C ASN A 561 6.42 -13.82 -23.19
N CYS A 562 5.81 -14.07 -22.03
CA CYS A 562 6.49 -14.30 -20.77
C CYS A 562 5.96 -15.61 -20.15
N ALA A 563 6.45 -16.74 -20.65
CA ALA A 563 5.86 -18.06 -20.41
C ALA A 563 6.94 -19.13 -20.13
N PRO A 564 6.57 -20.32 -19.63
CA PRO A 564 7.50 -21.43 -19.45
C PRO A 564 8.11 -21.87 -20.78
N GLY A 565 9.43 -22.10 -20.81
CA GLY A 565 10.14 -22.33 -22.05
C GLY A 565 11.65 -22.44 -21.92
N ASN A 566 12.33 -22.55 -23.06
CA ASN A 566 13.79 -22.63 -23.12
C ASN A 566 14.38 -21.31 -23.65
N TYR A 567 15.17 -20.65 -22.83
CA TYR A 567 15.70 -19.31 -23.06
C TYR A 567 17.22 -19.30 -22.82
N GLY A 568 18.02 -18.97 -23.83
CA GLY A 568 19.49 -18.90 -23.72
C GLY A 568 20.22 -20.21 -23.38
N GLY A 569 19.50 -21.34 -23.27
CA GLY A 569 20.03 -22.63 -22.78
C GLY A 569 19.49 -23.04 -21.40
N TYR A 570 18.78 -22.14 -20.70
CA TYR A 570 18.07 -22.42 -19.46
C TYR A 570 16.62 -22.82 -19.73
N SER A 571 16.06 -23.71 -18.91
CA SER A 571 14.68 -24.18 -19.00
C SER A 571 13.88 -23.63 -17.82
N VAL A 572 12.98 -22.69 -18.09
CA VAL A 572 12.08 -22.09 -17.09
C VAL A 572 10.77 -22.88 -17.06
N GLY A 573 10.38 -23.35 -15.86
CA GLY A 573 9.12 -24.03 -15.61
C GLY A 573 7.93 -23.06 -15.45
N PRO A 574 6.75 -23.57 -15.06
CA PRO A 574 5.61 -22.75 -14.63
C PRO A 574 6.05 -21.74 -13.57
N LEU A 575 5.85 -20.45 -13.86
CA LEU A 575 6.14 -19.38 -12.92
C LEU A 575 5.17 -19.50 -11.73
N VAL A 576 5.70 -19.36 -10.52
CA VAL A 576 4.92 -19.46 -9.27
C VAL A 576 4.50 -18.09 -8.75
N ASP A 577 5.26 -17.05 -9.08
CA ASP A 577 5.09 -15.70 -8.56
C ASP A 577 5.64 -14.64 -9.52
N ILE A 578 5.19 -13.38 -9.39
CA ILE A 578 5.56 -12.25 -10.27
C ILE A 578 5.60 -10.91 -9.52
N ILE A 579 6.50 -10.01 -9.95
CA ILE A 579 6.53 -8.61 -9.53
C ILE A 579 6.75 -7.67 -10.72
N ALA A 580 6.16 -6.47 -10.67
CA ALA A 580 6.42 -5.40 -11.62
C ALA A 580 7.76 -4.73 -11.29
N LEU A 581 8.50 -4.32 -12.31
CA LEU A 581 9.85 -3.75 -12.17
C LEU A 581 9.85 -2.24 -12.50
N PRO A 582 10.60 -1.41 -11.75
CA PRO A 582 10.72 0.01 -12.04
C PRO A 582 11.55 0.23 -13.32
N GLY A 583 11.04 1.02 -14.28
CA GLY A 583 11.56 1.14 -15.65
C GLY A 583 12.93 1.79 -15.86
N LEU A 584 13.86 1.71 -14.91
CA LEU A 584 15.23 2.24 -14.98
C LEU A 584 16.32 1.14 -14.86
N GLN A 585 15.99 -0.10 -15.23
CA GLN A 585 16.89 -1.25 -15.11
C GLN A 585 17.85 -1.42 -16.30
N SER A 586 19.07 -1.91 -16.05
CA SER A 586 20.02 -2.29 -17.12
C SER A 586 19.52 -3.46 -17.99
N LEU A 587 18.66 -4.33 -17.43
CA LEU A 587 18.05 -5.47 -18.12
C LEU A 587 16.76 -5.12 -18.89
N LYS A 588 16.25 -3.88 -18.77
CA LYS A 588 15.03 -3.36 -19.43
C LYS A 588 13.71 -4.10 -19.20
N ALA A 589 13.65 -5.05 -18.26
CA ALA A 589 12.40 -5.73 -17.96
C ALA A 589 11.41 -4.82 -17.21
N THR A 590 10.12 -5.04 -17.47
CA THR A 590 8.99 -4.38 -16.79
C THR A 590 8.28 -5.32 -15.82
N VAL A 591 8.50 -6.63 -15.94
CA VAL A 591 8.03 -7.64 -15.00
C VAL A 591 9.09 -8.75 -14.84
N LEU A 592 9.22 -9.24 -13.62
CA LEU A 592 10.07 -10.37 -13.23
C LEU A 592 9.16 -11.49 -12.74
N GLY A 593 9.35 -12.70 -13.24
CA GLY A 593 8.75 -13.92 -12.69
C GLY A 593 9.82 -14.89 -12.19
N VAL A 594 9.44 -15.77 -11.26
CA VAL A 594 10.28 -16.89 -10.81
C VAL A 594 9.54 -18.21 -10.96
N ASP A 595 10.24 -19.28 -11.33
CA ASP A 595 9.71 -20.65 -11.26
C ASP A 595 10.01 -21.34 -9.92
N ALA A 596 9.41 -22.52 -9.72
CA ALA A 596 9.56 -23.32 -8.50
C ALA A 596 11.02 -23.75 -8.17
N PHE A 597 11.97 -23.58 -9.11
CA PHE A 597 13.37 -23.98 -9.01
C PHE A 597 14.35 -22.79 -9.03
N GLY A 598 13.85 -21.56 -8.88
CA GLY A 598 14.68 -20.36 -8.83
C GLY A 598 15.19 -19.87 -10.19
N ASN A 599 14.58 -20.31 -11.30
CA ASN A 599 14.85 -19.68 -12.59
C ASN A 599 14.04 -18.37 -12.69
N LEU A 600 14.73 -17.23 -12.82
CA LEU A 600 14.07 -15.95 -13.10
C LEU A 600 13.81 -15.80 -14.60
N LEU A 601 12.67 -15.20 -14.94
CA LEU A 601 12.33 -14.78 -16.30
C LEU A 601 12.04 -13.28 -16.31
N TYR A 602 12.87 -12.54 -17.04
CA TYR A 602 12.81 -11.10 -17.23
C TYR A 602 12.06 -10.80 -18.53
N CYS A 603 11.01 -9.97 -18.48
CA CYS A 603 10.12 -9.73 -19.60
C CYS A 603 9.83 -8.23 -19.83
N GLU A 604 9.79 -7.80 -21.10
CA GLU A 604 9.43 -6.46 -21.57
C GLU A 604 8.48 -6.59 -22.78
N PRO A 605 7.40 -5.79 -22.89
CA PRO A 605 6.54 -5.74 -24.07
C PRO A 605 7.31 -5.59 -25.39
N GLY A 606 7.07 -6.51 -26.32
CA GLY A 606 7.72 -6.53 -27.63
C GLY A 606 9.18 -7.05 -27.66
N GLN A 607 9.78 -7.44 -26.52
CA GLN A 607 11.08 -8.12 -26.50
C GLN A 607 10.96 -9.64 -26.37
N VAL A 608 12.08 -10.34 -26.58
CA VAL A 608 12.24 -11.75 -26.23
C VAL A 608 12.62 -11.83 -24.75
N ALA A 609 11.83 -12.55 -23.94
CA ALA A 609 12.12 -12.73 -22.53
C ALA A 609 13.49 -13.39 -22.29
N GLN A 610 14.17 -12.99 -21.21
CA GLN A 610 15.51 -13.45 -20.85
C GLN A 610 15.45 -14.24 -19.54
N ALA A 611 15.92 -15.50 -19.57
CA ALA A 611 16.09 -16.29 -18.35
C ALA A 611 17.46 -16.05 -17.72
N ILE A 612 17.49 -15.88 -16.40
CA ILE A 612 18.70 -15.86 -15.58
C ILE A 612 18.44 -16.73 -14.35
N PRO A 613 19.08 -17.90 -14.18
CA PRO A 613 18.90 -18.70 -12.99
C PRO A 613 19.56 -18.05 -11.78
N LEU A 614 18.89 -18.07 -10.64
CA LEU A 614 19.51 -17.75 -9.35
C LEU A 614 20.61 -18.77 -9.04
N PRO A 615 21.77 -18.33 -8.50
CA PRO A 615 22.74 -19.26 -7.92
C PRO A 615 22.06 -20.11 -6.83
N PRO A 616 22.07 -21.45 -6.92
CA PRO A 616 21.40 -22.27 -5.93
C PRO A 616 22.07 -22.08 -4.55
N PRO A 617 21.29 -22.01 -3.46
CA PRO A 617 21.85 -22.04 -2.11
C PRO A 617 22.58 -23.36 -1.86
N ASP A 618 23.50 -23.42 -0.89
CA ASP A 618 24.31 -24.63 -0.65
C ASP A 618 23.48 -25.84 -0.18
N THR A 619 22.22 -25.64 0.26
CA THR A 619 21.22 -26.71 0.49
C THR A 619 20.62 -27.29 -0.79
N ASN A 620 20.77 -26.60 -1.93
CA ASN A 620 19.88 -26.61 -3.09
C ASN A 620 18.46 -26.10 -2.74
N TRP A 621 17.62 -25.97 -3.76
CA TRP A 621 16.20 -25.60 -3.62
C TRP A 621 15.34 -26.77 -3.14
N GLY A 622 14.44 -26.49 -2.19
CA GLY A 622 13.30 -27.34 -1.86
C GLY A 622 12.13 -27.07 -2.80
N ARG A 623 11.54 -25.87 -2.69
CA ARG A 623 10.60 -25.28 -3.66
C ARG A 623 10.47 -23.78 -3.41
N VAL A 624 10.72 -22.95 -4.43
CA VAL A 624 10.37 -21.52 -4.39
C VAL A 624 8.85 -21.38 -4.32
N THR A 625 8.35 -20.64 -3.33
CA THR A 625 6.91 -20.41 -3.09
C THR A 625 6.49 -18.98 -3.42
N ALA A 626 7.27 -17.98 -3.02
CA ALA A 626 7.02 -16.56 -3.24
C ALA A 626 8.35 -15.77 -3.24
N PHE A 627 8.36 -14.54 -3.76
CA PHE A 627 9.51 -13.65 -3.65
C PHE A 627 9.14 -12.16 -3.60
N THR A 628 10.04 -11.32 -3.10
CA THR A 628 9.87 -9.85 -3.16
C THR A 628 11.19 -9.12 -3.38
N LEU A 629 11.12 -7.86 -3.79
CA LEU A 629 12.26 -6.94 -3.86
C LEU A 629 12.16 -5.87 -2.77
N ASP A 630 13.24 -5.68 -2.01
CA ASP A 630 13.42 -4.45 -1.22
C ASP A 630 14.89 -3.99 -1.20
N ALA A 631 15.08 -2.67 -1.23
CA ALA A 631 16.37 -1.99 -1.22
C ALA A 631 17.41 -2.52 -2.25
N GLY A 632 16.96 -3.10 -3.36
CA GLY A 632 17.80 -3.70 -4.40
C GLY A 632 18.21 -5.16 -4.14
N ASN A 633 17.60 -5.85 -3.17
CA ASN A 633 17.84 -7.27 -2.86
C ASN A 633 16.59 -8.09 -3.14
N LEU A 634 16.77 -9.30 -3.66
CA LEU A 634 15.70 -10.27 -3.92
C LEU A 634 15.60 -11.24 -2.74
N PHE A 635 14.43 -11.27 -2.10
CA PHE A 635 14.13 -12.17 -0.98
C PHE A 635 13.26 -13.30 -1.49
N VAL A 636 13.73 -14.55 -1.42
CA VAL A 636 13.09 -15.72 -2.01
C VAL A 636 12.72 -16.74 -0.93
N LEU A 637 11.44 -17.08 -0.83
CA LEU A 637 10.93 -18.07 0.13
C LEU A 637 11.03 -19.48 -0.43
N ASP A 638 11.83 -20.31 0.23
CA ASP A 638 11.88 -21.76 0.07
C ASP A 638 11.18 -22.42 1.27
N ALA A 639 9.85 -22.45 1.22
CA ALA A 639 9.00 -22.84 2.34
C ALA A 639 9.26 -24.27 2.86
N PRO A 640 9.47 -25.31 2.00
CA PRO A 640 9.83 -26.65 2.47
C PRO A 640 11.13 -26.70 3.28
N PHE A 641 12.09 -25.83 2.99
CA PHE A 641 13.34 -25.72 3.73
C PHE A 641 13.31 -24.65 4.84
N ARG A 642 12.16 -23.98 5.05
CA ARG A 642 11.95 -22.93 6.07
C ARG A 642 12.93 -21.77 5.90
N ALA A 643 13.29 -21.47 4.66
CA ALA A 643 14.36 -20.53 4.33
C ALA A 643 13.83 -19.32 3.58
N VAL A 644 14.36 -18.15 3.94
CA VAL A 644 14.31 -16.95 3.10
C VAL A 644 15.74 -16.64 2.68
N TRP A 645 15.99 -16.75 1.39
CA TRP A 645 17.29 -16.52 0.76
C TRP A 645 17.35 -15.09 0.24
N VAL A 646 18.39 -14.36 0.61
CA VAL A 646 18.58 -12.96 0.19
C VAL A 646 19.68 -12.91 -0.85
N PHE A 647 19.34 -12.51 -2.07
CA PHE A 647 20.28 -12.30 -3.16
C PHE A 647 20.53 -10.79 -3.33
N PRO A 648 21.78 -10.31 -3.15
CA PRO A 648 22.15 -8.95 -3.52
C PRO A 648 21.93 -8.72 -5.02
N GLY A 649 21.28 -7.63 -5.38
CA GLY A 649 21.13 -7.20 -6.77
C GLY A 649 22.21 -6.21 -7.19
N THR A 650 22.78 -6.41 -8.38
CA THR A 650 23.56 -5.39 -9.08
C THR A 650 22.86 -5.10 -10.41
N ASP A 651 22.43 -3.86 -10.62
CA ASP A 651 21.65 -3.43 -11.79
C ASP A 651 20.46 -4.35 -12.13
N ASP A 652 19.75 -4.77 -11.07
CA ASP A 652 18.61 -5.70 -11.09
C ASP A 652 18.93 -7.14 -11.55
N ALA A 653 20.22 -7.51 -11.62
CA ALA A 653 20.66 -8.89 -11.81
C ALA A 653 21.06 -9.54 -10.47
N PHE A 654 20.49 -10.72 -10.18
CA PHE A 654 20.69 -11.47 -8.94
C PHE A 654 21.62 -12.67 -9.15
N ILE A 655 22.88 -12.37 -9.51
CA ILE A 655 23.89 -13.36 -9.91
C ILE A 655 24.90 -13.71 -8.81
N ASP A 656 24.88 -12.99 -7.69
CA ASP A 656 25.71 -13.27 -6.52
C ASP A 656 25.11 -14.38 -5.65
N ARG A 657 25.96 -15.06 -4.85
CA ARG A 657 25.50 -16.12 -3.93
C ARG A 657 24.54 -15.55 -2.88
N PRO A 658 23.44 -16.25 -2.56
CA PRO A 658 22.52 -15.80 -1.52
C PRO A 658 23.14 -15.95 -0.13
N TYR A 659 22.62 -15.18 0.83
CA TYR A 659 22.77 -15.46 2.25
C TYR A 659 21.41 -15.81 2.89
N PHE A 660 21.45 -16.48 4.04
CA PHE A 660 20.27 -16.94 4.77
C PHE A 660 19.78 -15.84 5.73
N PHE A 661 18.53 -15.41 5.60
CA PHE A 661 17.99 -14.26 6.36
C PHE A 661 18.02 -14.49 7.90
N PHE A 662 17.77 -15.71 8.36
CA PHE A 662 17.58 -15.97 9.79
C PHE A 662 18.90 -16.13 10.58
N GLY A 663 20.05 -16.23 9.91
CA GLY A 663 21.33 -16.52 10.57
C GLY A 663 21.29 -17.87 11.29
N ASP A 664 21.60 -17.89 12.60
CA ASP A 664 21.51 -19.10 13.42
C ASP A 664 20.07 -19.45 13.86
N TYR A 665 19.09 -18.55 13.66
CA TYR A 665 17.68 -18.87 13.91
C TYR A 665 17.13 -19.76 12.79
N THR A 666 16.19 -20.65 13.11
CA THR A 666 15.44 -21.43 12.12
C THR A 666 13.96 -21.36 12.50
N PRO A 667 13.06 -20.89 11.61
CA PRO A 667 11.62 -20.93 11.86
C PRO A 667 11.14 -22.35 12.19
N GLU A 668 10.13 -22.47 13.06
CA GLU A 668 9.63 -23.80 13.43
C GLU A 668 8.80 -24.42 12.30
N LYS A 669 7.88 -23.65 11.70
CA LYS A 669 6.88 -24.09 10.72
C LYS A 669 7.37 -24.04 9.26
N GLN A 670 6.67 -24.76 8.38
CA GLN A 670 6.89 -24.83 6.91
C GLN A 670 5.72 -24.22 6.09
N ASP A 671 4.73 -23.65 6.77
CA ASP A 671 3.42 -23.26 6.24
C ASP A 671 3.35 -21.79 5.77
N VAL A 672 4.51 -21.14 5.58
CA VAL A 672 4.57 -19.79 5.01
C VAL A 672 4.17 -19.85 3.53
N ILE A 673 3.16 -19.07 3.16
CA ILE A 673 2.58 -18.99 1.81
C ILE A 673 2.95 -17.70 1.07
N ASP A 674 3.33 -16.64 1.77
CA ASP A 674 3.70 -15.35 1.18
C ASP A 674 4.66 -14.55 2.08
N LEU A 675 5.38 -13.58 1.52
CA LEU A 675 6.40 -12.79 2.23
C LEU A 675 6.41 -11.31 1.82
N ALA A 676 6.74 -10.42 2.76
CA ALA A 676 6.96 -9.00 2.50
C ALA A 676 8.14 -8.48 3.33
N VAL A 677 8.89 -7.51 2.82
CA VAL A 677 10.09 -6.95 3.48
C VAL A 677 10.06 -5.43 3.47
N THR A 678 10.58 -4.81 4.53
CA THR A 678 10.82 -3.36 4.60
C THR A 678 12.06 -3.05 5.43
N GLY A 679 13.21 -2.92 4.77
CA GLY A 679 14.52 -2.65 5.35
C GLY A 679 15.15 -3.91 5.95
N ASP A 680 15.18 -3.98 7.28
CA ASP A 680 15.68 -5.16 8.02
C ASP A 680 14.52 -6.03 8.58
N ASP A 681 13.26 -5.61 8.40
CA ASP A 681 12.08 -6.31 8.91
C ASP A 681 11.42 -7.17 7.82
N LEU A 682 11.38 -8.49 8.04
CA LEU A 682 10.67 -9.49 7.24
C LEU A 682 9.32 -9.83 7.88
N TYR A 683 8.31 -10.00 7.05
CA TYR A 683 6.95 -10.40 7.39
C TYR A 683 6.64 -11.68 6.61
N MET A 684 6.09 -12.68 7.29
CA MET A 684 5.74 -14.00 6.73
C MET A 684 4.27 -14.28 6.98
N LEU A 685 3.51 -14.58 5.94
CA LEU A 685 2.10 -14.97 6.03
C LEU A 685 1.99 -16.50 6.03
N HIS A 686 1.32 -17.06 7.02
CA HIS A 686 1.13 -18.49 7.20
C HIS A 686 -0.23 -18.97 6.68
N ALA A 687 -0.32 -20.25 6.30
CA ALA A 687 -1.50 -20.86 5.66
C ALA A 687 -2.79 -20.93 6.51
N ASP A 688 -2.69 -20.61 7.81
CA ASP A 688 -3.80 -20.49 8.77
C ASP A 688 -4.15 -19.02 9.09
N GLY A 689 -3.49 -18.05 8.43
CA GLY A 689 -3.81 -16.62 8.48
C GLY A 689 -3.01 -15.78 9.47
N HIS A 690 -2.16 -16.35 10.34
CA HIS A 690 -1.31 -15.51 11.19
C HIS A 690 -0.10 -14.95 10.43
N LEU A 691 0.42 -13.81 10.91
CA LEU A 691 1.74 -13.32 10.52
C LEU A 691 2.79 -13.77 11.54
N SER A 692 4.01 -13.99 11.05
CA SER A 692 5.22 -13.91 11.85
C SER A 692 6.09 -12.74 11.36
N THR A 693 6.75 -12.05 12.28
CA THR A 693 7.66 -10.93 11.95
C THR A 693 9.07 -11.24 12.42
N CYS A 694 10.09 -10.87 11.65
CA CYS A 694 11.49 -11.15 11.94
C CYS A 694 12.37 -9.94 11.58
N SER A 695 12.99 -9.31 12.59
CA SER A 695 13.99 -8.25 12.37
C SER A 695 15.39 -8.87 12.26
N TYR A 696 16.02 -8.71 11.11
CA TYR A 696 17.42 -9.06 10.88
C TYR A 696 18.35 -8.22 11.76
N SER A 697 19.55 -8.74 12.06
CA SER A 697 20.61 -7.95 12.69
C SER A 697 21.90 -7.97 11.88
N ARG A 698 22.35 -6.77 11.52
CA ARG A 698 23.64 -6.50 10.85
C ARG A 698 24.84 -6.56 11.81
N ILE A 699 24.62 -7.01 13.06
CA ILE A 699 25.64 -7.18 14.09
C ILE A 699 25.78 -8.68 14.34
N GLU A 700 26.90 -9.27 13.96
CA GLU A 700 27.18 -10.72 14.02
C GLU A 700 26.92 -11.35 15.41
N ALA A 701 27.11 -10.60 16.49
CA ALA A 701 26.86 -11.04 17.86
C ALA A 701 25.38 -10.92 18.32
N VAL A 702 24.46 -10.52 17.44
CA VAL A 702 23.03 -10.34 17.74
C VAL A 702 22.21 -11.17 16.75
N PRO A 703 21.52 -12.23 17.18
CA PRO A 703 20.71 -13.04 16.27
C PRO A 703 19.50 -12.27 15.74
N THR A 704 19.05 -12.65 14.54
CA THR A 704 17.73 -12.28 14.01
C THR A 704 16.65 -12.62 15.04
N ARG A 705 15.77 -11.66 15.33
CA ARG A 705 14.69 -11.85 16.33
C ARG A 705 13.36 -11.97 15.61
N CYS A 706 12.72 -13.13 15.79
CA CYS A 706 11.38 -13.41 15.28
C CYS A 706 10.32 -13.38 16.39
N GLN A 707 9.09 -13.02 16.00
CA GLN A 707 7.88 -13.11 16.80
C GLN A 707 6.82 -13.89 16.01
N ASP A 708 6.42 -15.04 16.58
CA ASP A 708 5.41 -15.95 16.05
C ASP A 708 4.45 -16.30 17.21
N PRO A 709 3.12 -16.03 17.09
CA PRO A 709 2.51 -15.16 16.09
C PRO A 709 2.82 -13.68 16.39
N ALA A 710 2.91 -12.86 15.34
CA ALA A 710 2.94 -11.41 15.46
C ALA A 710 1.53 -10.88 15.85
N PRO A 711 1.42 -9.98 16.85
CA PRO A 711 0.13 -9.59 17.40
C PRO A 711 -0.56 -8.56 16.50
N PHE A 712 -1.67 -8.96 15.87
CA PHE A 712 -2.60 -8.02 15.27
C PHE A 712 -3.28 -7.14 16.33
N ILE A 713 -3.54 -5.88 16.01
CA ILE A 713 -4.30 -4.94 16.86
C ILE A 713 -5.56 -4.50 16.10
N ASN A 714 -6.73 -4.78 16.68
CA ASN A 714 -8.00 -4.24 16.21
C ASN A 714 -8.41 -3.03 17.06
N PRO A 715 -8.40 -1.79 16.53
CA PRO A 715 -8.83 -0.61 17.27
C PRO A 715 -10.36 -0.43 17.30
N PHE A 716 -11.13 -1.18 16.51
CA PHE A 716 -12.58 -1.01 16.35
C PHE A 716 -13.36 -1.70 17.48
N PRO A 717 -13.97 -0.95 18.44
CA PRO A 717 -14.53 -1.57 19.63
C PRO A 717 -15.73 -2.47 19.37
N ALA A 718 -16.43 -2.26 18.25
CA ALA A 718 -17.63 -3.01 17.87
C ALA A 718 -17.38 -4.50 17.59
N SER A 719 -16.12 -4.90 17.37
CA SER A 719 -15.72 -6.30 17.14
C SER A 719 -14.93 -6.89 18.33
N GLN A 720 -14.96 -6.28 19.52
CA GLN A 720 -14.16 -6.78 20.67
C GLN A 720 -14.62 -8.16 21.20
N ASP A 721 -15.79 -8.65 20.78
CA ASP A 721 -16.28 -9.99 21.08
C ASP A 721 -16.01 -11.02 19.97
N GLU A 722 -15.31 -10.62 18.89
CA GLU A 722 -14.98 -11.47 17.74
C GLU A 722 -13.51 -11.29 17.32
N ASP A 723 -12.77 -12.39 17.20
CA ASP A 723 -11.47 -12.34 16.51
C ASP A 723 -11.70 -12.32 15.00
N ILE A 724 -11.61 -11.13 14.41
CA ILE A 724 -11.78 -10.92 12.98
C ILE A 724 -10.59 -11.41 12.14
N PHE A 725 -9.43 -11.68 12.75
CA PHE A 725 -8.24 -12.12 12.03
C PHE A 725 -8.21 -13.64 11.87
N SER A 726 -8.53 -14.42 12.90
CA SER A 726 -8.66 -15.89 12.77
C SER A 726 -9.92 -16.35 12.03
N GLN A 727 -10.82 -15.42 11.67
CA GLN A 727 -11.95 -15.66 10.76
C GLN A 727 -11.65 -15.33 9.29
N ALA A 728 -10.55 -14.63 9.00
CA ALA A 728 -10.21 -14.18 7.65
C ALA A 728 -9.33 -15.20 6.91
N ASN A 729 -9.62 -15.44 5.62
CA ASN A 729 -8.80 -16.34 4.80
C ASN A 729 -7.70 -15.55 4.10
N PHE A 730 -6.65 -15.19 4.84
CA PHE A 730 -5.52 -14.41 4.32
C PHE A 730 -4.66 -15.23 3.37
N THR A 731 -4.58 -14.78 2.11
CA THR A 731 -3.94 -15.54 1.01
C THR A 731 -2.78 -14.83 0.32
N GLN A 732 -2.68 -13.50 0.45
CA GLN A 732 -1.62 -12.68 -0.14
C GLN A 732 -1.27 -11.49 0.75
N MET A 733 -0.01 -11.05 0.69
CA MET A 733 0.55 -9.97 1.52
C MET A 733 1.56 -9.12 0.76
N PHE A 734 1.43 -7.79 0.81
CA PHE A 734 2.49 -6.86 0.36
C PHE A 734 2.38 -5.48 1.01
N PHE A 735 3.39 -4.63 0.79
CA PHE A 735 3.39 -3.22 1.20
C PHE A 735 2.90 -2.29 0.09
N THR A 736 2.11 -1.26 0.44
CA THR A 736 1.90 -0.12 -0.46
C THR A 736 3.17 0.69 -0.65
N ALA A 737 3.29 1.36 -1.80
CA ALA A 737 4.34 2.33 -2.04
C ALA A 737 4.28 3.50 -1.03
N PRO A 738 5.40 4.19 -0.77
CA PRO A 738 5.39 5.52 -0.15
C PRO A 738 4.54 6.50 -0.99
N PRO A 739 3.93 7.53 -0.39
CA PRO A 739 4.23 8.08 0.94
C PRO A 739 3.55 7.39 2.11
N ASP A 740 2.39 6.74 1.92
CA ASP A 740 1.62 6.05 2.97
C ASP A 740 1.80 4.53 2.86
N GLN A 741 2.94 4.06 3.38
CA GLN A 741 3.33 2.66 3.42
C GLN A 741 2.52 1.90 4.49
N SER A 742 1.68 0.99 4.03
CA SER A 742 0.80 0.14 4.82
C SER A 742 0.96 -1.31 4.38
N ILE A 743 0.76 -2.27 5.29
CA ILE A 743 0.75 -3.70 4.95
C ILE A 743 -0.68 -4.09 4.59
N LEU A 744 -0.85 -4.75 3.45
CA LEU A 744 -2.14 -5.24 2.96
C LEU A 744 -2.19 -6.76 3.08
N LEU A 745 -3.29 -7.28 3.62
CA LEU A 745 -3.60 -8.71 3.64
C LEU A 745 -4.90 -8.97 2.90
N LEU A 746 -4.87 -9.86 1.90
CA LEU A 746 -6.05 -10.26 1.13
C LEU A 746 -6.82 -11.37 1.84
N ASP A 747 -7.97 -11.03 2.44
CA ASP A 747 -8.99 -12.00 2.84
C ASP A 747 -9.80 -12.42 1.60
N ALA A 748 -9.45 -13.58 1.06
CA ALA A 748 -9.99 -14.06 -0.21
C ALA A 748 -11.51 -14.29 -0.15
N ASP A 749 -12.01 -14.89 0.93
CA ASP A 749 -13.39 -15.37 1.00
C ASP A 749 -14.40 -14.26 1.33
N SER A 750 -14.04 -13.29 2.16
CA SER A 750 -14.94 -12.16 2.49
C SER A 750 -14.83 -10.95 1.54
N GLN A 751 -14.01 -11.08 0.48
CA GLN A 751 -13.70 -10.04 -0.51
C GLN A 751 -13.21 -8.73 0.16
N ALA A 752 -12.24 -8.86 1.06
CA ALA A 752 -11.72 -7.75 1.86
C ALA A 752 -10.20 -7.66 1.78
N VAL A 753 -9.68 -6.44 1.79
CA VAL A 753 -8.25 -6.16 1.97
C VAL A 753 -8.06 -5.45 3.29
N TYR A 754 -7.43 -6.12 4.25
CA TYR A 754 -7.13 -5.55 5.56
C TYR A 754 -5.87 -4.68 5.42
N ARG A 755 -5.98 -3.39 5.73
CA ARG A 755 -4.88 -2.41 5.68
C ARG A 755 -4.40 -2.13 7.10
N LEU A 756 -3.17 -2.52 7.42
CA LEU A 756 -2.60 -2.34 8.76
C LEU A 756 -1.34 -1.46 8.75
N THR A 757 -0.98 -0.93 9.92
CA THR A 757 0.32 -0.27 10.11
C THR A 757 1.46 -1.31 10.03
N PRO A 758 2.59 -1.02 9.36
CA PRO A 758 3.70 -1.99 9.30
C PRO A 758 4.23 -2.42 10.67
N ARG A 759 4.44 -1.46 11.59
CA ARG A 759 5.14 -1.72 12.87
C ARG A 759 4.30 -2.18 14.04
N SER A 760 3.01 -1.83 14.09
CA SER A 760 2.12 -2.24 15.19
C SER A 760 1.04 -3.22 14.76
N LEU A 761 0.99 -3.59 13.46
CA LEU A 761 -0.04 -4.44 12.87
C LEU A 761 -1.46 -4.02 13.29
N GLU A 762 -1.67 -2.70 13.35
CA GLU A 762 -2.92 -2.08 13.78
C GLU A 762 -3.80 -1.81 12.56
N LEU A 763 -4.97 -2.47 12.53
CA LEU A 763 -5.93 -2.37 11.44
C LEU A 763 -6.44 -0.93 11.30
N GLN A 764 -6.08 -0.28 10.19
CA GLN A 764 -6.50 1.09 9.87
C GLN A 764 -7.87 1.10 9.19
N ASN A 765 -8.13 0.13 8.30
CA ASN A 765 -9.44 -0.14 7.71
C ASN A 765 -9.46 -1.48 6.96
N GLN A 766 -10.66 -1.95 6.63
CA GLN A 766 -10.91 -3.04 5.70
C GLN A 766 -11.45 -2.47 4.38
N LEU A 767 -10.68 -2.53 3.30
CA LEU A 767 -11.15 -2.14 1.98
C LEU A 767 -12.06 -3.24 1.43
N ARG A 768 -13.31 -2.90 1.10
CA ARG A 768 -14.29 -3.83 0.53
C ARG A 768 -15.01 -3.20 -0.67
N PRO A 769 -15.54 -3.97 -1.65
CA PRO A 769 -16.41 -3.43 -2.68
C PRO A 769 -17.64 -2.71 -2.12
N THR A 770 -18.19 -1.77 -2.90
CA THR A 770 -19.53 -1.21 -2.66
C THR A 770 -20.60 -2.30 -2.62
N THR A 771 -21.79 -1.98 -2.12
CA THR A 771 -22.90 -2.94 -1.98
C THR A 771 -24.07 -2.60 -2.91
N GLY A 772 -25.02 -3.52 -3.05
CA GLY A 772 -26.22 -3.32 -3.86
C GLY A 772 -25.96 -3.27 -5.37
N SER A 773 -26.84 -2.59 -6.11
CA SER A 773 -26.83 -2.57 -7.58
C SER A 773 -25.72 -1.74 -8.22
N SER A 774 -24.94 -1.00 -7.43
CA SER A 774 -23.74 -0.26 -7.86
C SER A 774 -22.45 -1.08 -7.77
N ASN A 775 -22.49 -2.28 -7.18
CA ASN A 775 -21.34 -3.18 -7.11
C ASN A 775 -21.20 -3.99 -8.41
N PRO A 776 -20.09 -3.87 -9.17
CA PRO A 776 -19.82 -4.73 -10.33
C PRO A 776 -19.11 -6.04 -9.95
N VAL A 777 -18.59 -6.17 -8.72
CA VAL A 777 -17.84 -7.34 -8.25
C VAL A 777 -18.81 -8.44 -7.80
N PRO A 778 -18.84 -9.62 -8.45
CA PRO A 778 -19.70 -10.73 -8.04
C PRO A 778 -19.14 -11.41 -6.79
N GLY A 779 -20.00 -11.91 -5.91
CA GLY A 779 -19.56 -12.65 -4.72
C GLY A 779 -18.82 -13.95 -5.04
N GLY A 780 -17.79 -14.28 -4.27
CA GLY A 780 -16.92 -15.45 -4.42
C GLY A 780 -15.46 -15.10 -4.10
N PRO A 781 -14.58 -16.10 -3.95
CA PRO A 781 -13.20 -15.84 -3.53
C PRO A 781 -12.45 -14.92 -4.50
N VAL A 782 -11.63 -14.03 -3.95
CA VAL A 782 -10.62 -13.28 -4.71
C VAL A 782 -9.42 -14.19 -4.98
N GLY A 783 -9.00 -14.29 -6.24
CA GLY A 783 -7.86 -15.14 -6.63
C GLY A 783 -6.50 -14.48 -6.43
N ALA A 784 -6.43 -13.17 -6.65
CA ALA A 784 -5.24 -12.35 -6.47
C ALA A 784 -5.59 -10.86 -6.27
N MET A 785 -4.62 -10.12 -5.71
CA MET A 785 -4.63 -8.69 -5.47
C MET A 785 -3.35 -8.05 -6.04
N ALA A 786 -3.42 -6.77 -6.42
CA ALA A 786 -2.24 -5.92 -6.65
C ALA A 786 -2.58 -4.45 -6.33
N VAL A 787 -1.56 -3.65 -6.02
CA VAL A 787 -1.68 -2.18 -5.98
C VAL A 787 -0.56 -1.57 -6.82
N SER A 788 -0.91 -0.63 -7.68
CA SER A 788 0.04 0.15 -8.48
C SER A 788 0.65 1.31 -7.67
N PRO A 789 1.80 1.90 -8.09
CA PRO A 789 2.42 3.03 -7.40
C PRO A 789 1.51 4.25 -7.21
N ASN A 790 0.49 4.41 -8.05
CA ASN A 790 -0.53 5.47 -7.98
C ASN A 790 -1.77 5.08 -7.13
N HIS A 791 -1.65 4.13 -6.20
CA HIS A 791 -2.69 3.72 -5.24
C HIS A 791 -4.02 3.30 -5.89
N VAL A 792 -3.96 2.55 -7.00
CA VAL A 792 -5.12 1.84 -7.58
C VAL A 792 -5.08 0.39 -7.12
N LEU A 793 -6.16 -0.06 -6.47
CA LEU A 793 -6.30 -1.44 -5.99
C LEU A 793 -6.95 -2.31 -7.06
N TYR A 794 -6.29 -3.40 -7.43
CA TYR A 794 -6.76 -4.42 -8.35
C TYR A 794 -7.10 -5.72 -7.60
N ILE A 795 -8.24 -6.34 -7.92
CA ILE A 795 -8.64 -7.66 -7.43
C ILE A 795 -9.11 -8.54 -8.59
N SER A 796 -8.78 -9.83 -8.58
CA SER A 796 -9.28 -10.81 -9.56
C SER A 796 -10.38 -11.68 -8.95
N VAL A 797 -11.54 -11.74 -9.61
CA VAL A 797 -12.71 -12.51 -9.14
C VAL A 797 -13.35 -13.23 -10.32
N ARG A 798 -13.44 -14.57 -10.23
CA ARG A 798 -14.03 -15.45 -11.28
C ARG A 798 -13.48 -15.19 -12.70
N GLY A 799 -12.17 -14.97 -12.81
CA GLY A 799 -11.48 -14.70 -14.08
C GLY A 799 -11.78 -13.35 -14.72
N GLN A 800 -12.34 -12.39 -13.98
CA GLN A 800 -12.43 -10.98 -14.34
C GLN A 800 -11.59 -10.16 -13.34
N ILE A 801 -10.95 -9.09 -13.82
CA ILE A 801 -10.21 -8.16 -12.97
C ILE A 801 -11.07 -6.92 -12.73
N TYR A 802 -11.04 -6.42 -11.51
CA TYR A 802 -11.71 -5.21 -11.07
C TYR A 802 -10.68 -4.27 -10.45
N PHE A 803 -10.75 -2.98 -10.77
CA PHE A 803 -9.87 -1.96 -10.21
C PHE A 803 -10.66 -0.86 -9.50
N ALA A 804 -10.09 -0.27 -8.45
CA ALA A 804 -10.66 0.87 -7.72
C ALA A 804 -9.59 1.94 -7.43
N THR A 805 -9.89 3.17 -7.80
CA THR A 805 -9.11 4.37 -7.49
C THR A 805 -9.50 4.94 -6.12
N GLY A 806 -8.59 5.64 -5.45
CA GLY A 806 -8.90 6.30 -4.17
C GLY A 806 -8.81 5.37 -2.97
N MET A 807 -7.92 4.38 -3.04
CA MET A 807 -7.35 3.78 -1.84
C MET A 807 -6.60 4.88 -1.04
N PRO A 808 -6.68 4.89 0.30
CA PRO A 808 -5.94 5.85 1.13
C PRO A 808 -4.41 5.73 1.00
#